data_AF-A0A2P6TKM1-F1
#
_entry.id   AF-A0A2P6TKM1-F1
#
_cell.length_a   1.000
_cell.length_b   1.000
_cell.length_c   1.000
_cell.angle_alpha   90.00
_cell.angle_beta   90.00
_cell.angle_gamma   90.00
#
_symmetry.space_group_name_H-M   'P 1'
#
loop_
_entity.id
_entity.type
_entity.pdbx_description
1 polymer ?
#
loop_
_entity_poly.entity_id
_entity_poly.type
_entity_poly.pdbx_seq_one_letter_code
_entity_poly.pdbx_strand_id
1 'polypeptide(L)'
;MLQKAIVRSLPGEPTLSITLTVGGKQRNLDRPKDELLEKPLGRLQKSAAPQPDRQQKRAKAKAGAEASGADGATAAAAAAQPAPLFVRLHAGPSDEHPVLDAALVTNEEAWRHGRLLRIGDTAYRVELNPPFVDRVELHARPFVGIPLVPAVQLHFADEAACQWQWSRQRPGSASWEPVPGATSRRYWPTAEDAGCRLRVECTPARWSALESSNGASNGASNGAGSSSAELVAGVPLAGECGPVELPPRPPACEARHALTQQPTASPDLRVVTYNILADQYAGTDRAMDVIFAHCPNEYLAPDYRRPLVLHDIQGFNADIICLQEVDEKMFSAYLEPQLGVEGFQGVYTNKAGKSGLSVREGQATFFRSCRFALAGRRDLTLKHLFPAKPGEQAKYGDVFAGMLRSSPALQAALQRVATVAQLSLLAPVQPGDRPLCVLNTHLFFHYMAPHIRTMHVWAMVQEAHAFIQEAMADAELAAGPLRGQRPALLFCGDLNSDLNDGIPGAIELLSKGSVHADFWDWWYGVAFKWEKGEEGQDEGTGAADCAAAAQKHLAAVAAGAGSNGEAAADDEYGEVQKQVHSAVEHATFPGSPAAHSAPGAGNQQQFVAGVDLDIPFRLRSADELRTPFTNHVQGYQGLLDYIWYEPEALEVAREVPLPSLEELGGYLPSQRFPSDHLPVVFDLRFRPEGASAAGSSSSSSSGAAAGAPAGGSGSSGSSAAAGGREAAPPGAGNVLPAALYSVGTAADALQRDEVIAVPTDTLYGLAACANSSRAVRHIYATKRRQDHKPLAIAVADVADVPRYGDTQHLPEGLLEDLLPGPYTLLLTRLPDAPLAAELNPGVAAIGIRVPDARFIRAVARQHRSALALTSANVSGGQSSVAVQEFRDLWPACSLVFDGGQLAAGRAGSTVIDLTRPGRFIIQRRGSGFAHVMQLLQEKYELRHLLGSHPVE
;
A
#
# COMPACT_ATOMS: atom_id res chain seq x y z
N MET A 1 -19.72 58.01 -2.85
CA MET A 1 -20.13 56.60 -3.09
C MET A 1 -21.18 56.23 -2.06
N LEU A 2 -22.22 55.51 -2.47
CA LEU A 2 -23.20 54.95 -1.52
C LEU A 2 -22.52 53.91 -0.62
N GLN A 3 -22.98 53.79 0.63
CA GLN A 3 -22.57 52.68 1.50
C GLN A 3 -23.13 51.37 0.95
N LYS A 4 -22.58 50.22 1.38
CA LYS A 4 -23.01 48.90 0.91
C LYS A 4 -23.87 48.19 1.96
N ALA A 5 -24.90 47.49 1.49
CA ALA A 5 -25.63 46.48 2.23
C ALA A 5 -25.39 45.13 1.54
N ILE A 6 -24.58 44.27 2.16
CA ILE A 6 -24.24 42.95 1.63
C ILE A 6 -25.30 41.96 2.07
N VAL A 7 -25.90 41.25 1.12
CA VAL A 7 -26.86 40.19 1.38
C VAL A 7 -26.28 38.88 0.91
N ARG A 8 -26.16 37.89 1.81
CA ARG A 8 -25.75 36.53 1.46
C ARG A 8 -26.93 35.59 1.58
N SER A 9 -27.29 34.96 0.47
CA SER A 9 -28.36 33.98 0.35
C SER A 9 -27.83 32.80 -0.46
N LEU A 10 -27.37 31.75 0.24
CA LEU A 10 -26.81 30.55 -0.36
C LEU A 10 -27.92 29.56 -0.75
N PRO A 11 -27.91 28.95 -1.94
CA PRO A 11 -28.87 27.92 -2.30
C PRO A 11 -28.92 26.79 -1.27
N GLY A 12 -30.12 26.35 -0.87
CA GLY A 12 -30.31 25.26 0.10
C GLY A 12 -30.31 25.65 1.58
N GLU A 13 -29.79 26.82 1.95
CA GLU A 13 -29.86 27.30 3.34
C GLU A 13 -31.25 27.88 3.68
N PRO A 14 -31.78 27.67 4.90
CA PRO A 14 -33.08 28.22 5.30
C PRO A 14 -33.03 29.72 5.65
N THR A 15 -31.82 30.27 5.81
CA THR A 15 -31.59 31.64 6.25
C THR A 15 -30.76 32.43 5.23
N LEU A 16 -30.87 33.76 5.26
CA LEU A 16 -29.97 34.69 4.60
C LEU A 16 -29.37 35.64 5.64
N SER A 17 -28.20 36.20 5.36
CA SER A 17 -27.54 37.20 6.22
C SER A 17 -27.50 38.56 5.55
N ILE A 18 -27.69 39.63 6.33
CA ILE A 18 -27.66 41.03 5.87
C ILE A 18 -26.63 41.79 6.69
N THR A 19 -25.57 42.26 6.03
CA THR A 19 -24.46 42.99 6.65
C THR A 19 -24.36 44.42 6.13
N LEU A 20 -24.39 45.41 7.02
CA LEU A 20 -24.24 46.83 6.68
C LEU A 20 -23.69 47.65 7.87
N THR A 21 -23.20 48.85 7.62
CA THR A 21 -22.68 49.74 8.68
C THR A 21 -23.69 50.84 8.99
N VAL A 22 -24.27 50.83 10.20
CA VAL A 22 -25.24 51.84 10.64
C VAL A 22 -24.63 52.65 11.79
N GLY A 23 -24.49 53.97 11.61
CA GLY A 23 -23.92 54.85 12.64
C GLY A 23 -22.48 54.50 13.03
N GLY A 24 -21.66 54.07 12.07
CA GLY A 24 -20.27 53.67 12.27
C GLY A 24 -20.06 52.29 12.89
N LYS A 25 -21.13 51.53 13.17
CA LYS A 25 -21.06 50.15 13.68
C LYS A 25 -21.57 49.18 12.62
N GLN A 26 -20.80 48.12 12.36
CA GLN A 26 -21.26 47.02 11.53
C GLN A 26 -22.42 46.29 12.23
N ARG A 27 -23.42 45.90 11.44
CA ARG A 27 -24.60 45.14 11.85
C ARG A 27 -24.70 43.92 10.95
N ASN A 28 -24.91 42.76 11.55
CA ASN A 28 -25.22 41.52 10.86
C ASN A 28 -26.58 41.01 11.34
N LEU A 29 -27.44 40.58 10.41
CA LEU A 29 -28.76 40.05 10.70
C LEU A 29 -28.95 38.73 9.94
N ASP A 30 -29.07 37.63 10.68
CA ASP A 30 -29.43 36.33 10.12
C ASP A 30 -30.94 36.12 10.23
N ARG A 31 -31.57 35.89 9.08
CA ARG A 31 -33.04 35.87 8.95
C ARG A 31 -33.50 34.68 8.12
N PRO A 32 -34.62 34.04 8.47
CA PRO A 32 -35.25 33.06 7.59
C PRO A 32 -35.52 33.64 6.20
N LYS A 33 -35.42 32.83 5.16
CA LYS A 33 -35.68 33.24 3.78
C LYS A 33 -37.17 33.41 3.48
N ASP A 34 -37.99 32.61 4.14
CA ASP A 34 -39.44 32.50 3.99
C ASP A 34 -40.22 33.53 4.82
N GLU A 35 -39.58 34.20 5.78
CA GLU A 35 -40.27 35.27 6.52
C GLU A 35 -40.49 36.50 5.65
N LEU A 36 -41.55 37.26 5.96
CA LEU A 36 -41.88 38.51 5.29
C LEU A 36 -40.84 39.61 5.58
N LEU A 37 -40.56 40.42 4.56
CA LEU A 37 -39.57 41.52 4.57
C LEU A 37 -39.83 42.56 5.68
N GLU A 38 -41.08 42.74 6.13
CA GLU A 38 -41.44 43.65 7.22
C GLU A 38 -40.64 43.41 8.51
N LYS A 39 -40.35 42.15 8.83
CA LYS A 39 -39.67 41.77 10.08
C LYS A 39 -38.22 42.27 10.11
N PRO A 40 -37.37 42.00 9.09
CA PRO A 40 -36.01 42.52 9.08
C PRO A 40 -35.93 44.03 8.92
N LEU A 41 -36.79 44.65 8.08
CA LEU A 41 -36.79 46.12 7.97
C LEU A 41 -37.16 46.77 9.32
N GLY A 42 -38.14 46.21 10.04
CA GLY A 42 -38.49 46.64 11.39
C GLY A 42 -37.36 46.45 12.42
N ARG A 43 -36.53 45.40 12.29
CA ARG A 43 -35.34 45.24 13.15
C ARG A 43 -34.24 46.24 12.82
N LEU A 44 -33.99 46.50 11.53
CA LEU A 44 -33.04 47.53 11.09
C LEU A 44 -33.47 48.91 11.59
N GLN A 45 -34.78 49.21 11.52
CA GLN A 45 -35.36 50.44 12.04
C GLN A 45 -35.09 50.60 13.55
N LYS A 46 -35.34 49.54 14.34
CA LYS A 46 -35.05 49.53 15.78
C LYS A 46 -33.55 49.66 16.09
N SER A 47 -32.69 49.04 15.28
CA SER A 47 -31.23 49.10 15.46
C SER A 47 -30.63 50.45 15.07
N ALA A 48 -31.27 51.19 14.16
CA ALA A 48 -30.80 52.48 13.67
C ALA A 48 -31.31 53.67 14.52
N ALA A 49 -32.34 53.45 15.34
CA ALA A 49 -32.87 54.48 16.23
C ALA A 49 -31.82 54.91 17.29
N PRO A 50 -31.69 56.22 17.61
CA PRO A 50 -30.81 56.68 18.67
C PRO A 50 -31.22 56.04 20.01
N GLN A 51 -30.29 55.41 20.71
CA GLN A 51 -30.59 54.94 22.07
C GLN A 51 -30.67 56.15 23.02
N PRO A 52 -31.70 56.24 23.87
CA PRO A 52 -31.78 57.30 24.86
C PRO A 52 -30.63 57.16 25.85
N ASP A 53 -29.96 58.28 26.12
CA ASP A 53 -28.81 58.37 27.00
C ASP A 53 -29.16 57.83 28.40
N ARG A 54 -28.47 56.77 28.83
CA ARG A 54 -28.75 56.08 30.11
C ARG A 54 -28.55 57.00 31.32
N GLN A 55 -27.87 58.14 31.17
CA GLN A 55 -27.71 59.13 32.24
C GLN A 55 -29.00 59.94 32.53
N GLN A 56 -29.88 60.18 31.56
CA GLN A 56 -31.10 61.00 31.80
C GLN A 56 -32.20 60.25 32.56
N LYS A 57 -32.25 58.90 32.49
CA LYS A 57 -33.20 58.10 33.29
C LYS A 57 -32.88 58.13 34.79
N ARG A 58 -31.61 58.33 35.17
CA ARG A 58 -31.19 58.40 36.58
C ARG A 58 -31.50 59.75 37.23
N ALA A 59 -31.54 60.84 36.44
CA ALA A 59 -31.93 62.16 36.92
C ALA A 59 -33.45 62.31 37.11
N LYS A 60 -34.26 61.72 36.21
CA LYS A 60 -35.73 61.80 36.30
C LYS A 60 -36.35 60.92 37.39
N ALA A 61 -35.63 59.90 37.85
CA ALA A 61 -36.03 59.06 39.00
C ALA A 61 -35.66 59.67 40.37
N LYS A 62 -34.86 60.76 40.40
CA LYS A 62 -34.38 61.39 41.65
C LYS A 62 -35.02 62.74 41.97
N ALA A 63 -35.84 63.28 41.06
CA ALA A 63 -36.56 64.55 41.23
C ALA A 63 -38.09 64.38 41.39
N GLY A 64 -38.58 63.14 41.51
CA GLY A 64 -40.01 62.83 41.64
C GLY A 64 -40.51 62.60 43.07
N ALA A 65 -39.69 62.90 44.08
CA ALA A 65 -40.04 62.73 45.49
C ALA A 65 -39.59 63.95 46.28
N GLU A 66 -40.25 65.10 46.05
CA GLU A 66 -40.42 66.22 46.98
C GLU A 66 -41.00 67.43 46.22
N ALA A 67 -42.31 67.65 46.37
CA ALA A 67 -42.99 68.96 46.37
C ALA A 67 -44.47 68.78 46.03
N SER A 68 -45.29 68.70 47.08
CA SER A 68 -46.71 69.07 47.05
C SER A 68 -46.82 70.60 47.18
N GLY A 69 -47.53 71.25 46.26
CA GLY A 69 -48.12 72.56 46.55
C GLY A 69 -48.07 73.59 45.42
N ALA A 70 -49.27 74.08 45.09
CA ALA A 70 -49.63 75.40 44.56
C ALA A 70 -49.57 75.64 43.03
N ASP A 71 -50.62 76.36 42.61
CA ASP A 71 -51.04 76.77 41.28
C ASP A 71 -49.99 77.55 40.48
N GLY A 72 -50.11 77.47 39.15
CA GLY A 72 -49.48 78.42 38.24
C GLY A 72 -49.37 77.92 36.82
N ALA A 73 -50.22 78.42 35.94
CA ALA A 73 -50.10 78.25 34.49
C ALA A 73 -48.74 78.76 33.98
N THR A 74 -48.12 78.07 33.00
CA THR A 74 -47.51 78.70 31.81
C THR A 74 -46.90 77.68 30.82
N ALA A 75 -47.25 77.90 29.55
CA ALA A 75 -46.51 77.62 28.30
C ALA A 75 -45.95 76.20 28.05
N ALA A 76 -46.71 75.42 27.28
CA ALA A 76 -46.20 74.30 26.51
C ALA A 76 -45.32 74.80 25.34
N ALA A 77 -44.01 74.61 25.44
CA ALA A 77 -43.11 74.63 24.29
C ALA A 77 -43.07 73.21 23.69
N ALA A 78 -43.66 73.05 22.50
CA ALA A 78 -43.59 71.83 21.71
C ALA A 78 -42.13 71.54 21.32
N ALA A 79 -41.50 70.59 22.02
CA ALA A 79 -40.31 69.92 21.53
C ALA A 79 -40.72 69.05 20.34
N ALA A 80 -40.29 69.43 19.14
CA ALA A 80 -40.51 68.67 17.92
C ALA A 80 -40.03 67.22 18.13
N GLN A 81 -40.94 66.26 17.97
CA GLN A 81 -40.58 64.85 17.93
C GLN A 81 -39.60 64.63 16.76
N PRO A 82 -38.49 63.88 16.93
CA PRO A 82 -37.65 63.53 15.79
C PRO A 82 -38.49 62.75 14.77
N ALA A 83 -38.34 63.09 13.49
CA ALA A 83 -39.07 62.46 12.40
C ALA A 83 -38.92 60.91 12.49
N PRO A 84 -39.98 60.13 12.22
CA PRO A 84 -39.92 58.68 12.29
C PRO A 84 -38.86 58.16 11.31
N LEU A 85 -37.85 57.46 11.84
CA LEU A 85 -36.79 56.86 11.06
C LEU A 85 -37.40 55.74 10.20
N PHE A 86 -37.45 55.93 8.88
CA PHE A 86 -38.04 54.99 7.94
C PHE A 86 -36.98 54.04 7.38
N VAL A 87 -37.35 52.78 7.13
CA VAL A 87 -36.51 51.79 6.46
C VAL A 87 -37.26 51.23 5.26
N ARG A 88 -36.70 51.35 4.04
CA ARG A 88 -37.36 50.95 2.79
C ARG A 88 -36.37 50.30 1.83
N LEU A 89 -36.83 49.28 1.10
CA LEU A 89 -36.06 48.58 0.07
C LEU A 89 -36.70 48.86 -1.30
N HIS A 90 -35.92 49.38 -2.24
CA HIS A 90 -36.36 49.72 -3.59
C HIS A 90 -35.85 48.69 -4.60
N ALA A 91 -36.66 48.40 -5.62
CA ALA A 91 -36.35 47.42 -6.67
C ALA A 91 -35.28 47.89 -7.68
N GLY A 92 -34.91 49.18 -7.67
CA GLY A 92 -33.93 49.75 -8.58
C GLY A 92 -32.89 50.62 -7.87
N PRO A 93 -31.87 51.11 -8.60
CA PRO A 93 -30.69 51.76 -8.01
C PRO A 93 -30.95 53.18 -7.49
N SER A 94 -32.13 53.76 -7.75
CA SER A 94 -32.56 55.09 -7.31
C SER A 94 -33.90 55.02 -6.57
N ASP A 95 -34.24 56.07 -5.82
CA ASP A 95 -35.50 56.17 -5.08
C ASP A 95 -36.74 56.33 -5.98
N GLU A 96 -36.55 56.54 -7.28
CA GLU A 96 -37.64 56.66 -8.26
C GLU A 96 -38.29 55.30 -8.57
N HIS A 97 -37.62 54.21 -8.21
CA HIS A 97 -38.14 52.86 -8.39
C HIS A 97 -39.11 52.44 -7.28
N PRO A 98 -40.06 51.54 -7.59
CA PRO A 98 -41.07 51.12 -6.63
C PRO A 98 -40.42 50.50 -5.38
N VAL A 99 -40.96 50.90 -4.23
CA VAL A 99 -40.66 50.28 -2.93
C VAL A 99 -41.28 48.90 -2.93
N LEU A 100 -40.51 47.89 -2.55
CA LEU A 100 -41.00 46.52 -2.40
C LEU A 100 -41.98 46.47 -1.22
N ASP A 101 -43.15 45.85 -1.43
CA ASP A 101 -44.17 45.74 -0.37
C ASP A 101 -43.73 44.75 0.69
N ALA A 102 -43.33 45.30 1.85
CA ALA A 102 -42.74 44.51 2.93
C ALA A 102 -43.73 43.52 3.59
N ALA A 103 -45.04 43.72 3.41
CA ALA A 103 -46.07 42.84 3.96
C ALA A 103 -46.42 41.66 3.04
N LEU A 104 -46.02 41.72 1.76
CA LEU A 104 -46.39 40.73 0.74
C LEU A 104 -45.21 39.91 0.21
N VAL A 105 -43.98 40.42 0.35
CA VAL A 105 -42.79 39.78 -0.23
C VAL A 105 -41.94 39.13 0.85
N THR A 106 -41.51 37.89 0.60
CA THR A 106 -40.56 37.17 1.47
C THR A 106 -39.17 37.80 1.41
N ASN A 107 -38.32 37.50 2.39
CA ASN A 107 -36.94 37.95 2.39
C ASN A 107 -36.17 37.52 1.13
N GLU A 108 -36.26 36.24 0.76
CA GLU A 108 -35.51 35.75 -0.40
C GLU A 108 -35.89 36.50 -1.68
N GLU A 109 -37.18 36.70 -1.91
CA GLU A 109 -37.67 37.41 -3.09
C GLU A 109 -37.35 38.91 -3.03
N ALA A 110 -37.54 39.53 -1.86
CA ALA A 110 -37.30 40.95 -1.67
C ALA A 110 -35.83 41.33 -1.92
N TRP A 111 -34.88 40.59 -1.34
CA TRP A 111 -33.45 40.88 -1.50
C TRP A 111 -32.89 40.42 -2.85
N ARG A 112 -33.58 39.52 -3.57
CA ARG A 112 -33.26 39.17 -4.96
C ARG A 112 -33.47 40.35 -5.91
N HIS A 113 -34.54 41.10 -5.70
CA HIS A 113 -34.93 42.23 -6.54
C HIS A 113 -34.52 43.59 -5.96
N GLY A 114 -34.26 43.68 -4.66
CA GLY A 114 -33.78 44.88 -4.01
C GLY A 114 -32.43 45.35 -4.57
N ARG A 115 -32.32 46.65 -4.81
CA ARG A 115 -31.09 47.30 -5.32
C ARG A 115 -30.64 48.47 -4.45
N LEU A 116 -31.56 49.12 -3.75
CA LEU A 116 -31.28 50.25 -2.87
C LEU A 116 -32.04 50.12 -1.55
N LEU A 117 -31.33 50.14 -0.42
CA LEU A 117 -31.90 50.16 0.93
C LEU A 117 -31.74 51.57 1.52
N ARG A 118 -32.84 52.17 1.98
CA ARG A 118 -32.88 53.46 2.67
C ARG A 118 -33.10 53.26 4.16
N ILE A 119 -32.28 53.90 5.00
CA ILE A 119 -32.45 53.98 6.46
C ILE A 119 -32.36 55.46 6.85
N GLY A 120 -33.52 56.09 7.07
CA GLY A 120 -33.62 57.55 7.15
C GLY A 120 -33.03 58.20 5.89
N ASP A 121 -32.14 59.18 6.07
CA ASP A 121 -31.50 59.88 4.95
C ASP A 121 -30.33 59.10 4.31
N THR A 122 -29.89 57.99 4.92
CA THR A 122 -28.75 57.21 4.43
C THR A 122 -29.21 56.16 3.42
N ALA A 123 -28.54 56.12 2.26
CA ALA A 123 -28.76 55.13 1.21
C ALA A 123 -27.62 54.11 1.15
N TYR A 124 -28.01 52.83 1.00
CA TYR A 124 -27.13 51.69 0.86
C TYR A 124 -27.41 50.98 -0.46
N ARG A 125 -26.38 50.81 -1.30
CA ARG A 125 -26.46 49.92 -2.46
C ARG A 125 -26.51 48.47 -1.98
N VAL A 126 -27.50 47.72 -2.44
CA VAL A 126 -27.64 46.30 -2.11
C VAL A 126 -26.74 45.48 -3.03
N GLU A 127 -25.86 44.70 -2.42
CA GLU A 127 -25.00 43.73 -3.12
C GLU A 127 -25.44 42.33 -2.69
N LEU A 128 -26.19 41.66 -3.57
CA LEU A 128 -26.60 40.27 -3.37
C LEU A 128 -25.48 39.35 -3.82
N ASN A 129 -25.10 38.42 -2.92
CA ASN A 129 -24.11 37.38 -3.19
C ASN A 129 -22.85 37.91 -3.90
N PRO A 130 -22.19 38.96 -3.38
CA PRO A 130 -20.86 39.33 -3.87
C PRO A 130 -19.90 38.15 -3.64
N PRO A 131 -18.78 38.06 -4.38
CA PRO A 131 -17.77 37.04 -4.12
C PRO A 131 -17.35 37.06 -2.65
N PHE A 132 -17.33 35.89 -2.01
CA PHE A 132 -16.82 35.78 -0.65
C PHE A 132 -16.12 34.46 -0.42
N VAL A 133 -15.29 34.45 0.62
CA VAL A 133 -14.58 33.28 1.12
C VAL A 133 -14.97 33.10 2.59
N ASP A 134 -15.42 31.90 2.94
CA ASP A 134 -15.81 31.59 4.33
C ASP A 134 -14.66 31.03 5.15
N ARG A 135 -13.71 30.37 4.48
CA ARG A 135 -12.62 29.65 5.12
C ARG A 135 -11.37 29.74 4.26
N VAL A 136 -10.25 30.04 4.91
CA VAL A 136 -8.89 29.94 4.36
C VAL A 136 -8.05 29.22 5.40
N GLU A 137 -7.65 27.99 5.12
CA GLU A 137 -6.91 27.17 6.08
C GLU A 137 -5.59 26.68 5.54
N LEU A 138 -4.57 26.83 6.37
CA LEU A 138 -3.25 26.29 6.12
C LEU A 138 -3.01 25.07 6.99
N HIS A 139 -2.18 24.18 6.49
CA HIS A 139 -1.65 23.08 7.29
C HIS A 139 -0.86 23.63 8.47
N ALA A 140 -1.08 23.06 9.67
CA ALA A 140 -0.61 23.65 10.92
C ALA A 140 0.92 23.74 11.03
N ARG A 141 1.62 22.70 10.57
CA ARG A 141 3.09 22.61 10.56
C ARG A 141 3.63 22.73 9.13
N PRO A 142 4.18 23.89 8.75
CA PRO A 142 4.82 24.09 7.45
C PRO A 142 6.31 23.74 7.49
N PHE A 143 6.86 23.27 6.37
CA PHE A 143 8.28 22.96 6.23
C PHE A 143 8.92 23.70 5.07
N VAL A 144 10.20 24.03 5.19
CA VAL A 144 11.01 24.59 4.09
C VAL A 144 11.03 23.62 2.91
N GLY A 145 10.67 24.11 1.72
CA GLY A 145 10.68 23.34 0.47
C GLY A 145 9.43 22.49 0.23
N ILE A 146 8.51 22.40 1.19
CA ILE A 146 7.23 21.67 1.03
C ILE A 146 6.12 22.70 0.75
N PRO A 147 5.36 22.58 -0.37
CA PRO A 147 4.38 23.58 -0.74
C PRO A 147 3.23 23.67 0.25
N LEU A 148 2.75 24.90 0.43
CA LEU A 148 1.51 25.22 1.11
C LEU A 148 0.49 25.68 0.08
N VAL A 149 -0.62 24.94 0.01
CA VAL A 149 -1.83 25.35 -0.71
C VAL A 149 -2.95 25.45 0.32
N PRO A 150 -3.51 26.64 0.55
CA PRO A 150 -4.60 26.79 1.50
C PRO A 150 -5.86 26.09 0.99
N ALA A 151 -6.52 25.35 1.87
CA ALA A 151 -7.89 24.88 1.63
C ALA A 151 -8.83 26.07 1.74
N VAL A 152 -9.67 26.30 0.73
CA VAL A 152 -10.59 27.44 0.68
C VAL A 152 -12.01 27.03 0.39
N GLN A 153 -12.95 27.74 1.01
CA GLN A 153 -14.37 27.62 0.72
C GLN A 153 -14.85 28.93 0.09
N LEU A 154 -14.90 28.93 -1.24
CA LEU A 154 -15.27 30.07 -2.07
C LEU A 154 -16.75 30.01 -2.46
N HIS A 155 -17.43 31.15 -2.40
CA HIS A 155 -18.83 31.30 -2.79
C HIS A 155 -18.99 32.48 -3.73
N PHE A 156 -19.68 32.26 -4.85
CA PHE A 156 -19.91 33.26 -5.90
C PHE A 156 -18.61 33.94 -6.38
N ALA A 157 -17.49 33.22 -6.35
CA ALA A 157 -16.17 33.68 -6.73
C ALA A 157 -15.59 32.73 -7.78
N ASP A 158 -14.86 33.29 -8.75
CA ASP A 158 -14.05 32.53 -9.68
C ASP A 158 -12.66 32.37 -9.08
N GLU A 159 -12.22 31.13 -8.85
CA GLU A 159 -10.94 30.88 -8.19
C GLU A 159 -9.77 31.55 -8.93
N ALA A 160 -9.77 31.48 -10.26
CA ALA A 160 -8.75 32.10 -11.11
C ALA A 160 -8.73 33.63 -11.04
N ALA A 161 -9.81 34.25 -10.57
CA ALA A 161 -9.91 35.70 -10.40
C ALA A 161 -9.51 36.16 -8.98
N CYS A 162 -9.43 35.23 -8.02
CA CYS A 162 -9.08 35.53 -6.63
C CYS A 162 -7.63 36.00 -6.52
N GLN A 163 -7.39 36.98 -5.65
CA GLN A 163 -6.05 37.53 -5.40
C GLN A 163 -5.49 36.98 -4.09
N TRP A 164 -4.19 36.71 -4.08
CA TRP A 164 -3.51 36.11 -2.93
C TRP A 164 -2.35 36.97 -2.49
N GLN A 165 -2.13 37.05 -1.18
CA GLN A 165 -0.97 37.72 -0.60
C GLN A 165 -0.44 36.92 0.58
N TRP A 166 0.83 36.51 0.49
CA TRP A 166 1.52 35.87 1.60
C TRP A 166 2.27 36.89 2.45
N SER A 167 2.29 36.64 3.75
CA SER A 167 3.04 37.42 4.73
C SER A 167 3.69 36.48 5.74
N ARG A 168 4.80 36.91 6.33
CA ARG A 168 5.50 36.19 7.38
C ARG A 168 5.58 37.01 8.66
N GLN A 169 5.61 36.34 9.80
CA GLN A 169 5.85 36.94 11.11
C GLN A 169 7.12 36.32 11.68
N ARG A 170 8.16 37.13 11.83
CA ARG A 170 9.45 36.69 12.40
C ARG A 170 9.31 36.38 13.90
N PRO A 171 10.11 35.44 14.45
CA PRO A 171 10.15 35.18 15.89
C PRO A 171 10.33 36.47 16.70
N GLY A 172 9.47 36.68 17.69
CA GLY A 172 9.51 37.86 18.57
C GLY A 172 8.95 39.16 17.97
N SER A 173 8.54 39.18 16.70
CA SER A 173 7.87 40.33 16.09
C SER A 173 6.35 40.27 16.28
N ALA A 174 5.72 41.42 16.54
CA ALA A 174 4.26 41.55 16.56
C ALA A 174 3.65 41.87 15.18
N SER A 175 4.47 42.20 14.18
CA SER A 175 4.00 42.63 12.85
C SER A 175 4.18 41.55 11.79
N TRP A 176 3.21 41.47 10.88
CA TRP A 176 3.30 40.70 9.64
C TRP A 176 4.01 41.53 8.56
N GLU A 177 4.99 40.94 7.87
CA GLU A 177 5.65 41.52 6.71
C GLU A 177 5.24 40.78 5.43
N PRO A 178 4.87 41.46 4.34
CA PRO A 178 4.58 40.80 3.06
C PRO A 178 5.80 40.04 2.56
N VAL A 179 5.57 38.83 2.03
CA VAL A 179 6.61 38.08 1.31
C VAL A 179 6.64 38.61 -0.14
N PRO A 180 7.75 39.23 -0.59
CA PRO A 180 7.81 39.84 -1.92
C PRO A 180 7.52 38.83 -3.03
N GLY A 181 6.60 39.17 -3.95
CA GLY A 181 6.27 38.35 -5.12
C GLY A 181 5.42 37.11 -4.83
N ALA A 182 5.13 36.79 -3.57
CA ALA A 182 4.29 35.65 -3.20
C ALA A 182 2.79 36.02 -3.33
N THR A 183 2.32 36.08 -4.57
CA THR A 183 0.94 36.45 -4.94
C THR A 183 0.12 35.31 -5.52
N SER A 184 0.65 34.08 -5.47
CA SER A 184 -0.06 32.87 -5.88
C SER A 184 -0.82 32.26 -4.70
N ARG A 185 -1.86 31.46 -4.99
CA ARG A 185 -2.52 30.60 -3.99
C ARG A 185 -1.50 29.70 -3.29
N ARG A 186 -0.48 29.24 -4.01
CA ARG A 186 0.56 28.35 -3.50
C ARG A 186 1.80 29.11 -3.07
N TYR A 187 2.45 28.65 -2.01
CA TYR A 187 3.74 29.17 -1.57
C TYR A 187 4.69 28.04 -1.17
N TRP A 188 5.97 28.17 -1.51
CA TRP A 188 7.04 27.29 -1.04
C TRP A 188 7.85 28.03 0.01
N PRO A 189 7.73 27.65 1.29
CA PRO A 189 8.57 28.22 2.32
C PRO A 189 10.05 28.01 1.99
N THR A 190 10.84 29.07 2.15
CA THR A 190 12.28 29.09 1.85
C THR A 190 13.08 29.04 3.14
N ALA A 191 14.40 28.93 3.04
CA ALA A 191 15.28 29.01 4.20
C ALA A 191 15.14 30.33 4.98
N GLU A 192 14.72 31.43 4.33
CA GLU A 192 14.47 32.69 5.02
C GLU A 192 13.23 32.67 5.92
N ASP A 193 12.30 31.75 5.65
CA ASP A 193 11.05 31.64 6.40
C ASP A 193 11.21 30.77 7.63
N ALA A 194 12.32 30.04 7.77
CA ALA A 194 12.59 29.16 8.92
C ALA A 194 12.37 29.90 10.25
N GLY A 195 11.55 29.33 11.13
CA GLY A 195 11.12 29.90 12.40
C GLY A 195 10.01 30.96 12.31
N CYS A 196 9.70 31.50 11.12
CA CYS A 196 8.63 32.48 10.94
C CYS A 196 7.26 31.78 10.88
N ARG A 197 6.21 32.41 11.41
CA ARG A 197 4.83 32.00 11.11
C ARG A 197 4.43 32.54 9.74
N LEU A 198 3.54 31.84 9.02
CA LEU A 198 3.03 32.30 7.72
C LEU A 198 1.54 32.61 7.79
N ARG A 199 1.14 33.59 6.97
CA ARG A 199 -0.23 34.01 6.74
C ARG A 199 -0.46 34.13 5.24
N VAL A 200 -1.59 33.62 4.77
CA VAL A 200 -2.08 33.87 3.41
C VAL A 200 -3.42 34.58 3.48
N GLU A 201 -3.56 35.66 2.73
CA GLU A 201 -4.83 36.37 2.57
C GLU A 201 -5.40 36.10 1.18
N CYS A 202 -6.66 35.65 1.12
CA CYS A 202 -7.42 35.47 -0.12
C CYS A 202 -8.43 36.61 -0.25
N THR A 203 -8.34 37.38 -1.33
CA THR A 203 -9.38 38.30 -1.75
C THR A 203 -10.24 37.61 -2.81
N PRO A 204 -11.45 37.13 -2.46
CA PRO A 204 -12.32 36.42 -3.39
C PRO A 204 -12.80 37.38 -4.47
N ALA A 205 -12.87 36.95 -5.72
CA ALA A 205 -13.33 37.81 -6.80
C ALA A 205 -14.05 37.01 -7.88
N ARG A 206 -14.83 37.70 -8.73
CA ARG A 206 -15.46 37.12 -9.91
C ARG A 206 -15.39 38.07 -11.10
N TRP A 207 -15.40 37.52 -12.30
CA TRP A 207 -15.52 38.31 -13.52
C TRP A 207 -16.99 38.64 -13.76
N SER A 208 -17.36 39.92 -13.72
CA SER A 208 -18.72 40.35 -14.07
C SER A 208 -18.80 40.63 -15.56
N ALA A 209 -19.66 39.91 -16.27
CA ALA A 209 -20.14 40.38 -17.57
C ALA A 209 -20.87 41.71 -17.34
N LEU A 210 -20.56 42.74 -18.13
CA LEU A 210 -21.36 43.95 -18.15
C LEU A 210 -22.75 43.53 -18.66
N GLU A 211 -23.79 43.59 -17.81
CA GLU A 211 -25.16 43.41 -18.27
C GLU A 211 -25.43 44.48 -19.32
N SER A 212 -25.37 44.08 -20.59
CA SER A 212 -25.88 44.88 -21.68
C SER A 212 -27.39 44.91 -21.50
N SER A 213 -27.90 46.01 -20.94
CA SER A 213 -29.31 46.31 -20.96
C SER A 213 -29.74 46.42 -22.42
N ASN A 214 -30.22 45.32 -23.01
CA ASN A 214 -31.32 45.27 -23.97
C ASN A 214 -31.60 43.84 -24.38
N GLY A 215 -32.73 43.32 -23.91
CA GLY A 215 -33.36 42.19 -24.56
C GLY A 215 -33.82 42.61 -25.96
N ALA A 216 -33.23 42.01 -26.98
CA ALA A 216 -33.88 41.74 -28.26
C ALA A 216 -33.10 40.64 -28.99
N SER A 217 -33.79 39.53 -29.21
CA SER A 217 -33.38 38.44 -30.09
C SER A 217 -33.02 38.94 -31.50
N ASN A 218 -31.84 38.59 -32.00
CA ASN A 218 -31.62 37.86 -33.27
C ASN A 218 -30.18 38.05 -33.79
N GLY A 219 -29.64 36.96 -34.35
CA GLY A 219 -28.74 37.03 -35.50
C GLY A 219 -27.24 36.97 -35.18
N ALA A 220 -26.63 35.87 -35.61
CA ALA A 220 -25.19 35.67 -35.64
C ALA A 220 -24.44 36.81 -36.38
N SER A 221 -23.32 37.26 -35.81
CA SER A 221 -22.09 37.53 -36.56
C SER A 221 -20.90 37.64 -35.60
N ASN A 222 -19.82 36.96 -35.96
CA ASN A 222 -18.51 37.07 -35.33
C ASN A 222 -17.95 38.49 -35.55
N GLY A 223 -17.81 39.23 -34.46
CA GLY A 223 -17.02 40.45 -34.38
C GLY A 223 -16.43 40.55 -32.99
N ALA A 224 -15.12 40.37 -32.87
CA ALA A 224 -14.36 40.49 -31.63
C ALA A 224 -14.41 41.94 -31.11
N GLY A 225 -15.46 42.24 -30.35
CA GLY A 225 -15.53 43.41 -29.47
C GLY A 225 -15.17 42.97 -28.06
N SER A 226 -13.99 43.37 -27.59
CA SER A 226 -13.56 43.20 -26.20
C SER A 226 -14.53 43.94 -25.27
N SER A 227 -15.54 43.25 -24.75
CA SER A 227 -16.24 43.68 -23.55
C SER A 227 -15.27 43.54 -22.39
N SER A 228 -14.79 44.67 -21.86
CA SER A 228 -13.94 44.70 -20.67
C SER A 228 -14.79 44.25 -19.48
N ALA A 229 -14.85 42.95 -19.24
CA ALA A 229 -15.55 42.42 -18.09
C ALA A 229 -14.83 42.89 -16.80
N GLU A 230 -15.62 43.37 -15.85
CA GLU A 230 -15.14 44.07 -14.66
C GLU A 230 -14.94 43.08 -13.52
N LEU A 231 -13.78 43.13 -12.86
CA LEU A 231 -13.48 42.29 -11.71
C LEU A 231 -14.21 42.83 -10.48
N VAL A 232 -15.16 42.05 -9.96
CA VAL A 232 -15.82 42.36 -8.68
C VAL A 232 -15.07 41.62 -7.59
N ALA A 233 -14.46 42.36 -6.66
CA ALA A 233 -13.75 41.80 -5.51
C ALA A 233 -14.61 41.84 -4.23
N GLY A 234 -14.48 40.80 -3.43
CA GLY A 234 -15.09 40.65 -2.11
C GLY A 234 -14.19 41.14 -0.98
N VAL A 235 -14.53 40.75 0.24
CA VAL A 235 -13.75 41.06 1.45
C VAL A 235 -12.67 39.99 1.64
N PRO A 236 -11.40 40.37 1.86
CA PRO A 236 -10.34 39.40 2.10
C PRO A 236 -10.53 38.63 3.40
N LEU A 237 -10.10 37.37 3.41
CA LEU A 237 -9.98 36.54 4.60
C LEU A 237 -8.58 35.92 4.64
N ALA A 238 -8.00 35.87 5.84
CA ALA A 238 -6.68 35.31 6.04
C ALA A 238 -6.72 33.97 6.79
N GLY A 239 -5.83 33.07 6.39
CA GLY A 239 -5.46 31.85 7.12
C GLY A 239 -4.01 31.95 7.60
N GLU A 240 -3.71 31.34 8.74
CA GLU A 240 -2.38 31.35 9.37
C GLU A 240 -1.93 29.93 9.70
N CYS A 241 -0.62 29.72 9.81
CA CYS A 241 -0.04 28.47 10.32
C CYS A 241 1.06 28.72 11.36
N GLY A 242 1.61 27.62 11.88
CA GLY A 242 2.71 27.62 12.83
C GLY A 242 4.04 28.10 12.23
N PRO A 243 5.11 28.12 13.04
CA PRO A 243 6.45 28.45 12.56
C PRO A 243 6.93 27.45 11.51
N VAL A 244 7.64 27.92 10.48
CA VAL A 244 8.24 27.06 9.44
C VAL A 244 9.40 26.28 10.01
N GLU A 245 9.33 24.97 9.86
CA GLU A 245 10.36 24.03 10.32
C GLU A 245 11.27 23.62 9.16
N LEU A 246 12.47 23.15 9.47
CA LEU A 246 13.31 22.47 8.48
C LEU A 246 12.82 21.02 8.38
N PRO A 247 12.53 20.50 7.17
CA PRO A 247 12.15 19.11 7.06
C PRO A 247 13.31 18.21 7.47
N PRO A 248 13.05 17.03 8.07
CA PRO A 248 14.06 15.98 8.16
C PRO A 248 14.47 15.64 6.72
N ARG A 249 15.73 15.88 6.36
CA ARG A 249 16.26 15.55 5.02
C ARG A 249 17.14 14.31 5.09
N PRO A 250 16.57 13.10 5.10
CA PRO A 250 17.38 11.90 5.01
C PRO A 250 18.13 11.89 3.67
N PRO A 251 19.47 11.70 3.67
CA PRO A 251 20.25 11.63 2.43
C PRO A 251 19.71 10.61 1.42
N ALA A 252 19.10 9.53 1.92
CA ALA A 252 18.47 8.50 1.10
C ALA A 252 17.29 9.02 0.27
N CYS A 253 16.37 9.81 0.86
CA CYS A 253 15.27 10.39 0.08
C CYS A 253 15.79 11.42 -0.92
N GLU A 254 16.75 12.26 -0.53
CA GLU A 254 17.37 13.24 -1.44
C GLU A 254 18.06 12.55 -2.62
N ALA A 255 18.75 11.43 -2.38
CA ALA A 255 19.39 10.65 -3.44
C ALA A 255 18.36 10.08 -4.43
N ARG A 256 17.19 9.64 -3.96
CA ARG A 256 16.10 9.16 -4.81
C ARG A 256 15.45 10.29 -5.61
N HIS A 257 15.22 11.44 -4.98
CA HIS A 257 14.73 12.66 -5.66
C HIS A 257 15.72 13.20 -6.69
N ALA A 258 17.03 13.06 -6.45
CA ALA A 258 18.06 13.44 -7.42
C ALA A 258 17.98 12.64 -8.73
N LEU A 259 17.44 11.41 -8.71
CA LEU A 259 17.20 10.61 -9.92
C LEU A 259 15.95 11.07 -10.68
N THR A 260 15.08 11.84 -10.04
CA THR A 260 13.72 12.12 -10.50
C THR A 260 13.40 13.61 -10.60
N GLN A 261 14.44 14.45 -10.72
CA GLN A 261 14.35 15.93 -10.73
C GLN A 261 13.44 16.52 -11.80
N GLN A 262 13.20 15.79 -12.90
CA GLN A 262 12.34 16.24 -14.00
C GLN A 262 11.20 15.25 -14.21
N PRO A 263 10.01 15.76 -14.61
CA PRO A 263 8.97 14.91 -15.17
C PRO A 263 9.49 14.13 -16.38
N THR A 264 9.00 12.92 -16.53
CA THR A 264 9.25 12.06 -17.69
C THR A 264 8.51 12.58 -18.92
N ALA A 265 9.03 12.25 -20.10
CA ALA A 265 8.39 12.52 -21.38
C ALA A 265 8.13 11.20 -22.10
N SER A 266 7.09 11.17 -22.93
CA SER A 266 6.80 10.00 -23.77
C SER A 266 8.03 9.58 -24.60
N PRO A 267 8.36 8.27 -24.70
CA PRO A 267 7.57 7.11 -24.31
C PRO A 267 7.74 6.66 -22.85
N ASP A 268 8.51 7.38 -22.04
CA ASP A 268 8.78 7.02 -20.64
C ASP A 268 7.64 7.48 -19.72
N LEU A 269 7.35 6.71 -18.69
CA LEU A 269 6.24 6.85 -17.76
C LEU A 269 6.73 6.51 -16.35
N ARG A 270 6.76 7.48 -15.45
CA ARG A 270 7.11 7.24 -14.05
C ARG A 270 5.90 6.86 -13.23
N VAL A 271 5.98 5.72 -12.57
CA VAL A 271 4.92 5.15 -11.71
C VAL A 271 5.41 5.09 -10.27
N VAL A 272 4.58 5.53 -9.34
CA VAL A 272 4.78 5.42 -7.89
C VAL A 272 3.66 4.58 -7.29
N THR A 273 3.99 3.62 -6.44
CA THR A 273 3.04 3.01 -5.49
C THR A 273 3.51 3.23 -4.06
N TYR A 274 2.61 3.62 -3.15
CA TYR A 274 2.99 3.99 -1.78
C TYR A 274 1.81 3.85 -0.80
N ASN A 275 1.93 2.93 0.16
CA ASN A 275 1.09 2.92 1.35
C ASN A 275 1.55 4.04 2.30
N ILE A 276 0.67 5.00 2.60
CA ILE A 276 1.04 6.22 3.32
C ILE A 276 0.72 6.19 4.82
N LEU A 277 0.31 5.02 5.35
CA LEU A 277 -0.09 4.79 6.73
C LEU A 277 -1.25 5.70 7.18
N ALA A 278 -2.46 5.16 7.29
CA ALA A 278 -3.64 5.96 7.62
C ALA A 278 -3.57 6.54 9.03
N ASP A 279 -4.06 7.77 9.20
CA ASP A 279 -4.05 8.46 10.48
C ASP A 279 -4.83 7.70 11.56
N GLN A 280 -5.91 7.03 11.16
CA GLN A 280 -6.73 6.21 12.05
C GLN A 280 -5.97 4.99 12.62
N TYR A 281 -4.95 4.48 11.93
CA TYR A 281 -4.16 3.34 12.40
C TYR A 281 -3.00 3.79 13.26
N ALA A 282 -2.23 4.78 12.78
CA ALA A 282 -1.13 5.39 13.53
C ALA A 282 -1.59 6.02 14.86
N GLY A 283 -2.86 6.43 14.94
CA GLY A 283 -3.47 7.09 16.10
C GLY A 283 -3.96 6.17 17.22
N THR A 284 -3.87 4.83 17.10
CA THR A 284 -4.40 3.90 18.11
C THR A 284 -3.40 3.62 19.23
N ASP A 285 -3.88 3.37 20.46
CA ASP A 285 -3.01 3.00 21.60
C ASP A 285 -2.12 1.79 21.27
N ARG A 286 -2.68 0.76 20.62
CA ARG A 286 -1.90 -0.40 20.17
C ARG A 286 -0.82 -0.01 19.15
N ALA A 287 -1.14 0.86 18.19
CA ALA A 287 -0.14 1.30 17.22
C ALA A 287 0.98 2.09 17.90
N MET A 288 0.65 3.03 18.79
CA MET A 288 1.65 3.85 19.48
C MET A 288 2.49 3.04 20.48
N ASP A 289 1.86 2.18 21.29
CA ASP A 289 2.52 1.51 22.41
C ASP A 289 3.14 0.16 22.05
N VAL A 290 2.71 -0.47 20.93
CA VAL A 290 3.14 -1.82 20.55
C VAL A 290 3.79 -1.84 19.17
N ILE A 291 3.08 -1.42 18.12
CA ILE A 291 3.56 -1.57 16.73
C ILE A 291 4.70 -0.58 16.42
N PHE A 292 4.51 0.67 16.84
CA PHE A 292 5.39 1.80 16.57
C PHE A 292 6.00 2.37 17.86
N ALA A 293 6.17 1.54 18.90
CA ALA A 293 6.75 1.95 20.19
C ALA A 293 8.16 2.59 20.06
N HIS A 294 8.85 2.31 18.95
CA HIS A 294 10.14 2.90 18.61
C HIS A 294 10.06 4.35 18.10
N CYS A 295 8.88 4.79 17.64
CA CYS A 295 8.66 6.09 17.01
C CYS A 295 7.96 7.06 17.99
N PRO A 296 8.57 8.21 18.34
CA PRO A 296 7.91 9.22 19.16
C PRO A 296 6.57 9.69 18.58
N ASN A 297 5.54 9.80 19.43
CA ASN A 297 4.17 10.17 19.03
C ASN A 297 4.09 11.50 18.25
N GLU A 298 5.01 12.43 18.47
CA GLU A 298 5.07 13.69 17.70
C GLU A 298 5.35 13.49 16.20
N TYR A 299 6.02 12.39 15.83
CA TYR A 299 6.32 12.02 14.44
C TYR A 299 5.28 11.08 13.85
N LEU A 300 4.48 10.41 14.68
CA LEU A 300 3.27 9.68 14.26
C LEU A 300 2.11 10.63 13.93
N ALA A 301 2.12 11.85 14.50
CA ALA A 301 1.04 12.80 14.36
C ALA A 301 0.76 13.17 12.88
N PRO A 302 -0.52 13.27 12.46
CA PRO A 302 -0.90 13.62 11.10
C PRO A 302 -0.27 14.93 10.60
N ASP A 303 -0.22 15.93 11.48
CA ASP A 303 0.37 17.24 11.18
C ASP A 303 1.89 17.19 10.93
N TYR A 304 2.56 16.09 11.28
CA TYR A 304 3.97 15.87 10.93
C TYR A 304 4.11 15.04 9.66
N ARG A 305 3.38 13.92 9.55
CA ARG A 305 3.54 12.96 8.46
C ARG A 305 3.04 13.48 7.12
N ARG A 306 1.88 14.14 7.08
CA ARG A 306 1.22 14.52 5.81
C ARG A 306 2.09 15.41 4.92
N PRO A 307 2.77 16.48 5.42
CA PRO A 307 3.70 17.26 4.61
C PRO A 307 4.88 16.44 4.06
N LEU A 308 5.41 15.51 4.86
CA LEU A 308 6.53 14.66 4.43
C LEU A 308 6.09 13.64 3.38
N VAL A 309 4.89 13.05 3.51
CA VAL A 309 4.29 12.20 2.46
C VAL A 309 4.15 12.98 1.15
N LEU A 310 3.64 14.22 1.23
CA LEU A 310 3.51 15.08 0.05
C LEU A 310 4.88 15.36 -0.58
N HIS A 311 5.90 15.68 0.23
CA HIS A 311 7.27 15.91 -0.23
C HIS A 311 7.88 14.68 -0.90
N ASP A 312 7.70 13.49 -0.32
CA ASP A 312 8.17 12.24 -0.92
C ASP A 312 7.58 12.06 -2.32
N ILE A 313 6.25 12.18 -2.44
CA ILE A 313 5.52 12.00 -3.70
C ILE A 313 5.92 13.05 -4.75
N GLN A 314 5.97 14.33 -4.37
CA GLN A 314 6.28 15.42 -5.28
C GLN A 314 7.71 15.34 -5.82
N GLY A 315 8.67 14.98 -4.96
CA GLY A 315 10.07 14.87 -5.36
C GLY A 315 10.32 13.81 -6.44
N PHE A 316 9.41 12.82 -6.59
CA PHE A 316 9.50 11.85 -7.67
C PHE A 316 9.05 12.38 -9.02
N ASN A 317 8.33 13.50 -9.11
CA ASN A 317 7.80 14.04 -10.37
C ASN A 317 7.06 12.99 -11.24
N ALA A 318 6.35 12.05 -10.60
CA ALA A 318 5.71 10.92 -11.26
C ALA A 318 4.65 11.31 -12.30
N ASP A 319 4.27 10.38 -13.17
CA ASP A 319 3.13 10.53 -14.08
C ASP A 319 1.87 9.87 -13.54
N ILE A 320 2.04 8.76 -12.82
CA ILE A 320 0.99 7.99 -12.15
C ILE A 320 1.43 7.72 -10.72
N ILE A 321 0.55 7.99 -9.76
CA ILE A 321 0.78 7.76 -8.33
C ILE A 321 -0.40 6.95 -7.79
N CYS A 322 -0.14 5.75 -7.28
CA CYS A 322 -1.10 4.89 -6.63
C CYS A 322 -0.84 4.86 -5.12
N LEU A 323 -1.77 5.39 -4.33
CA LEU A 323 -1.65 5.45 -2.88
C LEU A 323 -2.64 4.49 -2.22
N GLN A 324 -2.22 3.91 -1.10
CA GLN A 324 -3.03 3.08 -0.21
C GLN A 324 -3.05 3.70 1.19
N GLU A 325 -4.06 3.36 2.00
CA GLU A 325 -4.24 3.94 3.34
C GLU A 325 -4.46 5.45 3.35
N VAL A 326 -5.19 5.93 2.35
CA VAL A 326 -5.53 7.35 2.25
C VAL A 326 -6.84 7.61 2.98
N ASP A 327 -6.82 8.37 4.07
CA ASP A 327 -8.05 8.88 4.68
C ASP A 327 -8.81 9.82 3.73
N GLU A 328 -10.15 9.81 3.74
CA GLU A 328 -10.95 10.66 2.83
C GLU A 328 -10.64 12.16 2.95
N LYS A 329 -10.37 12.63 4.18
CA LYS A 329 -9.93 14.01 4.43
C LYS A 329 -8.50 14.26 3.97
N MET A 330 -7.62 13.26 4.08
CA MET A 330 -6.26 13.34 3.56
C MET A 330 -6.27 13.50 2.03
N PHE A 331 -7.15 12.77 1.33
CA PHE A 331 -7.35 12.96 -0.11
C PHE A 331 -7.93 14.35 -0.43
N SER A 332 -9.19 14.59 -0.03
CA SER A 332 -10.00 15.72 -0.52
C SER A 332 -9.54 17.09 0.00
N ALA A 333 -9.07 17.15 1.25
CA ALA A 333 -8.70 18.42 1.88
C ALA A 333 -7.20 18.73 1.79
N TYR A 334 -6.35 17.75 1.46
CA TYR A 334 -4.90 17.93 1.47
C TYR A 334 -4.21 17.52 0.16
N LEU A 335 -4.18 16.23 -0.18
CA LEU A 335 -3.43 15.74 -1.34
C LEU A 335 -3.98 16.25 -2.68
N GLU A 336 -5.29 16.20 -2.89
CA GLU A 336 -5.90 16.61 -4.17
C GLU A 336 -5.69 18.11 -4.45
N PRO A 337 -5.93 19.04 -3.52
CA PRO A 337 -5.59 20.45 -3.74
C PRO A 337 -4.10 20.70 -4.01
N GLN A 338 -3.20 19.98 -3.31
CA GLN A 338 -1.75 20.15 -3.42
C GLN A 338 -1.18 19.60 -4.74
N LEU A 339 -1.60 18.39 -5.16
CA LEU A 339 -1.18 17.77 -6.41
C LEU A 339 -1.93 18.36 -7.62
N GLY A 340 -3.16 18.84 -7.44
CA GLY A 340 -3.95 19.49 -8.49
C GLY A 340 -3.27 20.71 -9.09
N VAL A 341 -2.65 21.56 -8.25
CA VAL A 341 -1.86 22.71 -8.71
C VAL A 341 -0.53 22.34 -9.38
N GLU A 342 -0.15 21.06 -9.35
CA GLU A 342 0.97 20.48 -10.11
C GLU A 342 0.53 19.76 -11.39
N GLY A 343 -0.76 19.87 -11.73
CA GLY A 343 -1.33 19.31 -12.95
C GLY A 343 -1.72 17.84 -12.82
N PHE A 344 -1.88 17.31 -11.61
CA PHE A 344 -2.49 16.00 -11.40
C PHE A 344 -4.01 16.09 -11.35
N GLN A 345 -4.67 15.06 -11.85
CA GLN A 345 -6.04 14.72 -11.50
C GLN A 345 -6.01 13.49 -10.58
N GLY A 346 -6.89 13.45 -9.59
CA GLY A 346 -6.96 12.39 -8.59
C GLY A 346 -8.33 11.72 -8.58
N VAL A 347 -8.36 10.43 -8.26
CA VAL A 347 -9.59 9.68 -7.96
C VAL A 347 -9.43 8.90 -6.67
N TYR A 348 -10.45 8.88 -5.81
CA TYR A 348 -10.41 8.27 -4.49
C TYR A 348 -11.54 7.25 -4.25
N THR A 349 -11.19 6.07 -3.77
CA THR A 349 -12.11 4.98 -3.42
C THR A 349 -11.97 4.64 -1.94
N ASN A 350 -13.05 4.75 -1.18
CA ASN A 350 -13.08 4.42 0.26
C ASN A 350 -13.33 2.92 0.46
N LYS A 351 -12.70 2.29 1.46
CA LYS A 351 -13.02 0.90 1.88
C LYS A 351 -14.35 0.80 2.64
N ALA A 352 -14.88 1.91 3.14
CA ALA A 352 -16.20 1.99 3.76
C ALA A 352 -17.31 1.71 2.73
N GLY A 353 -17.72 0.44 2.63
CA GLY A 353 -19.06 0.12 2.13
C GLY A 353 -20.14 0.59 3.12
N LYS A 354 -21.42 0.54 2.72
CA LYS A 354 -22.61 0.80 3.58
C LYS A 354 -22.77 -0.22 4.75
N SER A 355 -21.70 -0.83 5.24
CA SER A 355 -21.73 -1.96 6.18
C SER A 355 -21.36 -1.63 7.63
N GLY A 356 -21.29 -0.35 8.02
CA GLY A 356 -21.11 0.04 9.43
C GLY A 356 -19.77 -0.37 10.08
N LEU A 357 -18.80 -0.85 9.29
CA LEU A 357 -17.43 -1.12 9.73
C LEU A 357 -16.61 0.18 9.75
N SER A 358 -15.78 0.35 10.78
CA SER A 358 -15.07 1.57 11.17
C SER A 358 -13.88 1.99 10.29
N VAL A 359 -13.68 1.38 9.11
CA VAL A 359 -12.54 1.69 8.24
C VAL A 359 -12.82 2.95 7.43
N ARG A 360 -12.10 4.05 7.68
CA ARG A 360 -12.32 5.37 7.05
C ARG A 360 -11.26 5.76 6.01
N GLU A 361 -10.41 4.82 5.62
CA GLU A 361 -9.37 4.98 4.59
C GLU A 361 -9.68 4.19 3.31
N GLY A 362 -8.92 4.48 2.26
CA GLY A 362 -8.93 3.68 1.05
C GLY A 362 -7.77 3.99 0.11
N GLN A 363 -8.06 4.07 -1.18
CA GLN A 363 -7.07 4.15 -2.25
C GLN A 363 -7.24 5.42 -3.06
N ALA A 364 -6.12 6.03 -3.47
CA ALA A 364 -6.13 7.15 -4.40
C ALA A 364 -5.22 6.87 -5.60
N THR A 365 -5.67 7.21 -6.80
CA THR A 365 -4.82 7.23 -8.00
C THR A 365 -4.76 8.64 -8.55
N PHE A 366 -3.55 9.18 -8.67
CA PHE A 366 -3.30 10.46 -9.32
C PHE A 366 -2.58 10.23 -10.64
N PHE A 367 -2.91 11.03 -11.66
CA PHE A 367 -2.27 10.97 -12.97
C PHE A 367 -2.09 12.39 -13.54
N ARG A 368 -1.01 12.62 -14.27
CA ARG A 368 -0.75 13.94 -14.89
C ARG A 368 -1.74 14.23 -16.01
N SER A 369 -2.56 15.25 -15.82
CA SER A 369 -3.57 15.73 -16.78
C SER A 369 -2.99 16.15 -18.13
N CYS A 370 -1.73 16.60 -18.17
CA CYS A 370 -1.05 16.94 -19.41
C CYS A 370 -0.68 15.71 -20.26
N ARG A 371 -0.74 14.50 -19.69
CA ARG A 371 -0.41 13.22 -20.34
C ARG A 371 -1.60 12.30 -20.48
N PHE A 372 -2.49 12.27 -19.48
CA PHE A 372 -3.63 11.38 -19.44
C PHE A 372 -4.91 12.10 -19.05
N ALA A 373 -6.02 11.67 -19.66
CA ALA A 373 -7.38 12.05 -19.26
C ALA A 373 -8.10 10.80 -18.75
N LEU A 374 -8.96 10.96 -17.74
CA LEU A 374 -9.79 9.85 -17.25
C LEU A 374 -10.89 9.54 -18.27
N ALA A 375 -10.79 8.40 -18.93
CA ALA A 375 -11.76 7.89 -19.89
C ALA A 375 -12.88 7.08 -19.20
N GLY A 376 -12.56 6.42 -18.09
CA GLY A 376 -13.53 5.66 -17.32
C GLY A 376 -12.98 5.24 -15.97
N ARG A 377 -13.88 4.92 -15.04
CA ARG A 377 -13.54 4.45 -13.70
C ARG A 377 -14.48 3.34 -13.24
N ARG A 378 -13.93 2.34 -12.56
CA ARG A 378 -14.67 1.25 -11.92
C ARG A 378 -14.07 0.96 -10.55
N ASP A 379 -14.85 1.20 -9.51
CA ASP A 379 -14.48 0.87 -8.14
C ASP A 379 -15.10 -0.45 -7.74
N LEU A 380 -14.28 -1.37 -7.22
CA LEU A 380 -14.69 -2.71 -6.83
C LEU A 380 -14.77 -2.79 -5.31
N THR A 381 -15.89 -3.29 -4.80
CA THR A 381 -15.99 -3.78 -3.42
C THR A 381 -15.99 -5.30 -3.46
N LEU A 382 -14.88 -5.92 -3.07
CA LEU A 382 -14.61 -7.31 -3.45
C LEU A 382 -15.62 -8.30 -2.86
N LYS A 383 -16.09 -8.06 -1.63
CA LYS A 383 -17.12 -8.90 -1.00
C LYS A 383 -18.39 -9.07 -1.83
N HIS A 384 -18.76 -8.09 -2.67
CA HIS A 384 -19.95 -8.17 -3.52
C HIS A 384 -19.75 -9.08 -4.75
N LEU A 385 -18.52 -9.45 -5.07
CA LEU A 385 -18.21 -10.36 -6.18
C LEU A 385 -18.32 -11.84 -5.76
N PHE A 386 -18.37 -12.10 -4.45
CA PHE A 386 -18.50 -13.41 -3.84
C PHE A 386 -19.87 -13.55 -3.15
N PRO A 387 -20.43 -14.76 -3.07
CA PRO A 387 -21.76 -14.97 -2.51
C PRO A 387 -21.74 -14.75 -1.00
N ALA A 388 -22.69 -13.99 -0.47
CA ALA A 388 -22.74 -13.70 0.96
C ALA A 388 -23.30 -14.87 1.77
N LYS A 389 -24.18 -15.67 1.18
CA LYS A 389 -24.77 -16.88 1.78
C LYS A 389 -24.67 -18.10 0.87
N PRO A 390 -24.73 -19.33 1.41
CA PRO A 390 -24.77 -20.53 0.60
C PRO A 390 -25.95 -20.51 -0.39
N GLY A 391 -25.69 -20.77 -1.67
CA GLY A 391 -26.71 -20.79 -2.73
C GLY A 391 -27.12 -19.40 -3.26
N GLU A 392 -26.58 -18.32 -2.72
CA GLU A 392 -26.74 -16.98 -3.31
C GLU A 392 -25.90 -16.86 -4.58
N GLN A 393 -26.44 -16.18 -5.60
CA GLN A 393 -25.71 -15.95 -6.85
C GLN A 393 -24.81 -14.72 -6.71
N ALA A 394 -23.54 -14.88 -7.04
CA ALA A 394 -22.58 -13.78 -7.17
C ALA A 394 -21.69 -14.03 -8.39
N LYS A 395 -21.10 -12.97 -8.96
CA LYS A 395 -20.39 -13.03 -10.24
C LYS A 395 -19.31 -14.11 -10.29
N TYR A 396 -18.58 -14.31 -9.20
CA TYR A 396 -17.52 -15.33 -9.11
C TYR A 396 -17.84 -16.45 -8.12
N GLY A 397 -19.09 -16.56 -7.65
CA GLY A 397 -19.49 -17.60 -6.70
C GLY A 397 -19.32 -19.01 -7.24
N ASP A 398 -19.65 -19.23 -8.51
CA ASP A 398 -19.60 -20.56 -9.15
C ASP A 398 -18.18 -21.11 -9.26
N VAL A 399 -17.19 -20.24 -9.52
CA VAL A 399 -15.77 -20.61 -9.62
C VAL A 399 -15.27 -21.22 -8.31
N PHE A 400 -15.66 -20.62 -7.18
CA PHE A 400 -15.24 -21.06 -5.85
C PHE A 400 -16.28 -21.93 -5.14
N ALA A 401 -17.34 -22.37 -5.83
CA ALA A 401 -18.51 -22.96 -5.18
C ALA A 401 -18.16 -24.25 -4.40
N GLY A 402 -17.23 -25.06 -4.91
CA GLY A 402 -16.73 -26.25 -4.19
C GLY A 402 -16.05 -25.90 -2.87
N MET A 403 -15.16 -24.91 -2.89
CA MET A 403 -14.41 -24.44 -1.73
C MET A 403 -15.33 -23.73 -0.72
N LEU A 404 -16.23 -22.85 -1.18
CA LEU A 404 -17.16 -22.12 -0.32
C LEU A 404 -18.19 -23.04 0.35
N ARG A 405 -18.65 -24.09 -0.34
CA ARG A 405 -19.47 -25.15 0.29
C ARG A 405 -18.70 -25.95 1.33
N SER A 406 -17.42 -26.20 1.08
CA SER A 406 -16.54 -26.95 1.98
C SER A 406 -16.13 -26.13 3.21
N SER A 407 -16.15 -24.79 3.12
CA SER A 407 -15.78 -23.87 4.22
C SER A 407 -16.73 -22.67 4.34
N PRO A 408 -17.80 -22.79 5.15
CA PRO A 408 -18.65 -21.65 5.52
C PRO A 408 -17.88 -20.51 6.22
N ALA A 409 -16.79 -20.82 6.91
CA ALA A 409 -15.93 -19.84 7.57
C ALA A 409 -15.23 -18.93 6.56
N LEU A 410 -14.74 -19.49 5.45
CA LEU A 410 -14.18 -18.72 4.33
C LEU A 410 -15.23 -17.80 3.70
N GLN A 411 -16.44 -18.32 3.46
CA GLN A 411 -17.53 -17.50 2.92
C GLN A 411 -17.83 -16.31 3.84
N ALA A 412 -17.92 -16.54 5.15
CA ALA A 412 -18.12 -15.47 6.12
C ALA A 412 -16.94 -14.49 6.13
N ALA A 413 -15.70 -14.97 6.06
CA ALA A 413 -14.50 -14.14 6.02
C ALA A 413 -14.49 -13.19 4.80
N LEU A 414 -14.82 -13.68 3.60
CA LEU A 414 -14.90 -12.88 2.38
C LEU A 414 -15.93 -11.74 2.50
N GLN A 415 -16.98 -11.92 3.30
CA GLN A 415 -17.98 -10.88 3.56
C GLN A 415 -17.55 -9.86 4.63
N ARG A 416 -16.59 -10.22 5.48
CA ARG A 416 -16.04 -9.35 6.53
C ARG A 416 -14.86 -8.53 6.04
N VAL A 417 -14.08 -9.05 5.10
CA VAL A 417 -12.93 -8.35 4.53
C VAL A 417 -13.38 -7.16 3.68
N ALA A 418 -12.93 -5.96 4.03
CA ALA A 418 -13.29 -4.70 3.38
C ALA A 418 -12.37 -4.33 2.20
N THR A 419 -11.77 -5.31 1.52
CA THR A 419 -10.89 -5.06 0.37
C THR A 419 -11.66 -4.38 -0.75
N VAL A 420 -11.07 -3.30 -1.28
CA VAL A 420 -11.53 -2.61 -2.49
C VAL A 420 -10.42 -2.58 -3.53
N ALA A 421 -10.78 -2.34 -4.79
CA ALA A 421 -9.81 -2.04 -5.84
C ALA A 421 -10.35 -0.91 -6.72
N GLN A 422 -9.45 -0.05 -7.17
CA GLN A 422 -9.76 1.06 -8.06
C GLN A 422 -9.21 0.77 -9.45
N LEU A 423 -10.08 0.78 -10.46
CA LEU A 423 -9.71 0.66 -11.87
C LEU A 423 -9.94 2.00 -12.57
N SER A 424 -8.87 2.58 -13.13
CA SER A 424 -8.91 3.83 -13.88
C SER A 424 -8.47 3.60 -15.33
N LEU A 425 -9.37 3.81 -16.28
CA LEU A 425 -9.02 3.86 -17.71
C LEU A 425 -8.51 5.24 -18.05
N LEU A 426 -7.23 5.30 -18.40
CA LEU A 426 -6.52 6.53 -18.73
C LEU A 426 -6.31 6.60 -20.24
N ALA A 427 -6.91 7.59 -20.88
CA ALA A 427 -6.74 7.90 -22.29
C ALA A 427 -5.53 8.83 -22.49
N PRO A 428 -4.67 8.59 -23.50
CA PRO A 428 -3.51 9.43 -23.75
C PRO A 428 -3.91 10.79 -24.32
N VAL A 429 -3.29 11.84 -23.79
CA VAL A 429 -3.42 13.22 -24.26
C VAL A 429 -2.28 13.54 -25.23
N GLN A 430 -1.03 13.22 -24.87
CA GLN A 430 0.13 13.51 -25.70
C GLN A 430 0.27 12.52 -26.87
N PRO A 431 0.92 12.92 -27.98
CA PRO A 431 1.43 11.98 -28.97
C PRO A 431 2.51 11.08 -28.35
N GLY A 432 2.47 9.78 -28.65
CA GLY A 432 3.44 8.78 -28.14
C GLY A 432 2.95 8.01 -26.89
N ASP A 433 2.11 8.63 -26.06
CA ASP A 433 1.46 7.95 -24.95
C ASP A 433 0.37 7.01 -25.45
N ARG A 434 0.14 5.94 -24.68
CA ARG A 434 -0.86 4.90 -25.00
C ARG A 434 -1.84 4.72 -23.85
N PRO A 435 -3.05 4.20 -24.12
CA PRO A 435 -4.03 4.02 -23.07
C PRO A 435 -3.59 3.02 -22.01
N LEU A 436 -3.98 3.25 -20.76
CA LEU A 436 -3.67 2.40 -19.61
C LEU A 436 -4.95 2.06 -18.85
N CYS A 437 -5.01 0.86 -18.29
CA CYS A 437 -5.92 0.50 -17.22
C CYS A 437 -5.08 0.40 -15.94
N VAL A 438 -5.21 1.38 -15.05
CA VAL A 438 -4.47 1.41 -13.78
C VAL A 438 -5.35 0.77 -12.71
N LEU A 439 -4.87 -0.34 -12.15
CA LEU A 439 -5.46 -1.02 -11.01
C LEU A 439 -4.65 -0.65 -9.76
N ASN A 440 -5.30 -0.06 -8.77
CA ASN A 440 -4.73 0.19 -7.44
C ASN A 440 -5.51 -0.62 -6.39
N THR A 441 -4.82 -1.31 -5.48
CA THR A 441 -5.47 -2.03 -4.39
C THR A 441 -4.66 -2.02 -3.08
N HIS A 442 -5.31 -2.45 -2.00
CA HIS A 442 -4.72 -2.76 -0.71
C HIS A 442 -5.42 -4.04 -0.20
N LEU A 443 -4.71 -5.17 -0.26
CA LEU A 443 -5.24 -6.49 0.10
C LEU A 443 -5.32 -6.71 1.60
N PHE A 444 -6.00 -7.77 2.01
CA PHE A 444 -6.20 -8.11 3.41
C PHE A 444 -4.90 -8.48 4.12
N PHE A 445 -4.60 -7.77 5.22
CA PHE A 445 -3.33 -7.86 5.95
C PHE A 445 -3.10 -9.17 6.73
N HIS A 446 -4.15 -9.94 7.02
CA HIS A 446 -4.02 -11.07 7.93
C HIS A 446 -3.07 -12.14 7.37
N TYR A 447 -2.02 -12.50 8.13
CA TYR A 447 -0.95 -13.38 7.65
C TYR A 447 -1.48 -14.77 7.23
N MET A 448 -2.44 -15.35 7.98
CA MET A 448 -3.09 -16.63 7.63
C MET A 448 -4.12 -16.57 6.49
N ALA A 449 -4.24 -15.43 5.79
CA ALA A 449 -5.23 -15.25 4.73
C ALA A 449 -4.68 -15.20 3.28
N PRO A 450 -3.62 -15.96 2.90
CA PRO A 450 -3.05 -15.85 1.55
C PRO A 450 -4.05 -16.33 0.47
N HIS A 451 -4.84 -17.36 0.75
CA HIS A 451 -5.97 -17.79 -0.09
C HIS A 451 -7.01 -16.69 -0.39
N ILE A 452 -7.41 -15.87 0.60
CA ILE A 452 -8.34 -14.74 0.38
C ILE A 452 -7.69 -13.71 -0.56
N ARG A 453 -6.41 -13.42 -0.35
CA ARG A 453 -5.65 -12.51 -1.23
C ARG A 453 -5.59 -13.05 -2.66
N THR A 454 -5.32 -14.34 -2.84
CA THR A 454 -5.32 -15.02 -4.14
C THR A 454 -6.68 -14.92 -4.83
N MET A 455 -7.78 -15.16 -4.12
CA MET A 455 -9.15 -15.01 -4.65
C MET A 455 -9.44 -13.56 -5.07
N HIS A 456 -9.06 -12.59 -4.23
CA HIS A 456 -9.27 -11.16 -4.50
C HIS A 456 -8.45 -10.69 -5.70
N VAL A 457 -7.16 -11.04 -5.79
CA VAL A 457 -6.30 -10.72 -6.94
C VAL A 457 -6.90 -11.29 -8.23
N TRP A 458 -7.29 -12.57 -8.23
CA TRP A 458 -7.91 -13.18 -9.40
C TRP A 458 -9.15 -12.39 -9.84
N ALA A 459 -10.08 -12.11 -8.91
CA ALA A 459 -11.30 -11.37 -9.21
C ALA A 459 -11.01 -9.96 -9.76
N MET A 460 -10.06 -9.21 -9.17
CA MET A 460 -9.69 -7.87 -9.64
C MET A 460 -9.12 -7.89 -11.07
N VAL A 461 -8.27 -8.88 -11.37
CA VAL A 461 -7.68 -9.03 -12.71
C VAL A 461 -8.76 -9.39 -13.73
N GLN A 462 -9.72 -10.24 -13.37
CA GLN A 462 -10.86 -10.53 -14.25
C GLN A 462 -11.75 -9.31 -14.49
N GLU A 463 -12.00 -8.49 -13.46
CA GLU A 463 -12.73 -7.23 -13.62
C GLU A 463 -11.97 -6.20 -14.47
N ALA A 464 -10.64 -6.13 -14.34
CA ALA A 464 -9.81 -5.29 -15.19
C ALA A 464 -9.89 -5.73 -16.65
N HIS A 465 -9.86 -7.05 -16.91
CA HIS A 465 -10.05 -7.58 -18.25
C HIS A 465 -11.42 -7.22 -18.82
N ALA A 466 -12.49 -7.47 -18.07
CA ALA A 466 -13.85 -7.14 -18.49
C ALA A 466 -13.99 -5.64 -18.78
N PHE A 467 -13.45 -4.79 -17.91
CA PHE A 467 -13.51 -3.34 -18.09
C PHE A 467 -12.80 -2.87 -19.37
N ILE A 468 -11.62 -3.44 -19.67
CA ILE A 468 -10.90 -3.18 -20.92
C ILE A 468 -11.72 -3.65 -22.13
N GLN A 469 -12.31 -4.85 -22.09
CA GLN A 469 -13.11 -5.38 -23.20
C GLN A 469 -14.37 -4.52 -23.45
N GLU A 470 -15.07 -4.14 -22.39
CA GLU A 470 -16.25 -3.26 -22.49
C GLU A 470 -15.86 -1.91 -23.10
N ALA A 471 -14.73 -1.33 -22.69
CA ALA A 471 -14.25 -0.07 -23.25
C ALA A 471 -13.82 -0.18 -24.72
N MET A 472 -13.28 -1.33 -25.14
CA MET A 472 -12.94 -1.59 -26.54
C MET A 472 -14.16 -1.95 -27.40
N ALA A 473 -15.25 -2.41 -26.79
CA ALA A 473 -16.52 -2.69 -27.47
C ALA A 473 -17.37 -1.43 -27.69
N ASP A 474 -17.20 -0.40 -26.86
CA ASP A 474 -17.79 0.92 -27.06
C ASP A 474 -17.09 1.65 -28.21
N ALA A 475 -17.79 1.83 -29.33
CA ALA A 475 -17.23 2.43 -30.54
C ALA A 475 -16.79 3.89 -30.37
N GLU A 476 -17.48 4.68 -29.53
CA GLU A 476 -17.12 6.08 -29.30
C GLU A 476 -15.88 6.18 -28.40
N LEU A 477 -15.82 5.35 -27.35
CA LEU A 477 -14.69 5.32 -26.44
C LEU A 477 -13.43 4.75 -27.12
N ALA A 478 -13.59 3.64 -27.85
CA ALA A 478 -12.50 2.97 -28.55
C ALA A 478 -11.92 3.85 -29.65
N ALA A 479 -12.73 4.37 -30.57
CA ALA A 479 -12.24 5.18 -31.70
C ALA A 479 -11.84 6.59 -31.28
N GLY A 480 -12.45 7.15 -30.24
CA GLY A 480 -12.17 8.48 -29.71
C GLY A 480 -11.02 8.48 -28.71
N PRO A 481 -11.28 8.59 -27.39
CA PRO A 481 -10.24 8.75 -26.37
C PRO A 481 -9.13 7.67 -26.40
N LEU A 482 -9.48 6.41 -26.67
CA LEU A 482 -8.52 5.30 -26.66
C LEU A 482 -7.74 5.15 -27.98
N ARG A 483 -8.08 5.92 -29.03
CA ARG A 483 -7.39 5.95 -30.33
C ARG A 483 -7.28 4.56 -31.01
N GLY A 484 -8.26 3.69 -30.79
CA GLY A 484 -8.30 2.31 -31.30
C GLY A 484 -7.32 1.35 -30.63
N GLN A 485 -6.62 1.76 -29.58
CA GLN A 485 -5.61 0.95 -28.91
C GLN A 485 -6.18 0.32 -27.64
N ARG A 486 -5.87 -0.97 -27.42
CA ARG A 486 -6.21 -1.66 -26.17
C ARG A 486 -5.40 -1.06 -25.03
N PRO A 487 -6.04 -0.60 -23.94
CA PRO A 487 -5.33 -0.21 -22.73
C PRO A 487 -4.44 -1.33 -22.18
N ALA A 488 -3.21 -0.98 -21.81
CA ALA A 488 -2.33 -1.92 -21.10
C ALA A 488 -2.62 -1.89 -19.59
N LEU A 489 -2.59 -3.05 -18.94
CA LEU A 489 -2.79 -3.18 -17.49
C LEU A 489 -1.51 -2.79 -16.74
N LEU A 490 -1.68 -1.86 -15.80
CA LEU A 490 -0.71 -1.49 -14.78
C LEU A 490 -1.35 -1.78 -13.42
N PHE A 491 -0.86 -2.79 -12.70
CA PHE A 491 -1.40 -3.20 -11.40
C PHE A 491 -0.41 -2.77 -10.31
N CYS A 492 -0.82 -1.77 -9.53
CA CYS A 492 -0.11 -1.26 -8.37
C CYS A 492 -0.82 -1.62 -7.07
N GLY A 493 -0.08 -1.67 -5.98
CA GLY A 493 -0.68 -1.64 -4.64
C GLY A 493 0.09 -2.40 -3.57
N ASP A 494 -0.45 -2.29 -2.36
CA ASP A 494 -0.06 -3.10 -1.21
C ASP A 494 -0.81 -4.43 -1.29
N LEU A 495 -0.07 -5.50 -1.59
CA LEU A 495 -0.63 -6.83 -1.74
C LEU A 495 -0.64 -7.61 -0.43
N ASN A 496 -0.07 -7.09 0.67
CA ASN A 496 0.05 -7.83 1.94
C ASN A 496 0.53 -9.29 1.75
N SER A 497 1.39 -9.50 0.75
CA SER A 497 1.83 -10.82 0.28
C SER A 497 3.35 -10.77 0.15
N ASP A 498 4.02 -11.05 1.27
CA ASP A 498 5.48 -11.14 1.31
C ASP A 498 6.00 -12.49 0.81
N LEU A 499 7.33 -12.58 0.71
CA LEU A 499 8.05 -13.76 0.22
C LEU A 499 8.77 -14.52 1.36
N ASN A 500 8.51 -14.18 2.63
CA ASN A 500 9.26 -14.70 3.78
C ASN A 500 8.99 -16.19 4.02
N ASP A 501 7.77 -16.64 3.70
CA ASP A 501 7.32 -18.03 3.87
C ASP A 501 7.23 -18.80 2.54
N GLY A 502 7.69 -18.21 1.44
CA GLY A 502 7.58 -18.74 0.07
C GLY A 502 6.84 -17.78 -0.86
N ILE A 503 6.60 -18.18 -2.11
CA ILE A 503 5.81 -17.37 -3.06
C ILE A 503 4.32 -17.63 -2.78
N PRO A 504 3.56 -16.62 -2.32
CA PRO A 504 2.12 -16.78 -2.11
C PRO A 504 1.39 -16.81 -3.45
N GLY A 505 0.24 -17.46 -3.46
CA GLY A 505 -0.62 -17.70 -4.62
C GLY A 505 -1.04 -16.43 -5.34
N ALA A 506 -1.20 -15.31 -4.64
CA ALA A 506 -1.45 -14.00 -5.25
C ALA A 506 -0.29 -13.57 -6.17
N ILE A 507 0.96 -13.78 -5.72
CA ILE A 507 2.18 -13.44 -6.47
C ILE A 507 2.46 -14.48 -7.56
N GLU A 508 2.23 -15.78 -7.27
CA GLU A 508 2.34 -16.85 -8.25
C GLU A 508 1.36 -16.62 -9.42
N LEU A 509 0.10 -16.29 -9.11
CA LEU A 509 -0.93 -16.01 -10.11
C LEU A 509 -0.55 -14.85 -11.02
N LEU A 510 -0.05 -13.74 -10.46
CA LEU A 510 0.42 -12.58 -11.23
C LEU A 510 1.68 -12.90 -12.05
N SER A 511 2.58 -13.73 -11.53
CA SER A 511 3.85 -14.07 -12.18
C SER A 511 3.73 -15.11 -13.29
N LYS A 512 2.94 -16.17 -13.06
CA LYS A 512 2.81 -17.32 -13.97
C LYS A 512 1.57 -17.23 -14.84
N GLY A 513 0.60 -16.40 -14.46
CA GLY A 513 -0.71 -16.34 -15.09
C GLY A 513 -1.67 -17.40 -14.58
N SER A 514 -1.25 -18.29 -13.67
CA SER A 514 -2.09 -19.34 -13.13
C SER A 514 -1.65 -19.81 -11.74
N VAL A 515 -2.57 -20.44 -11.00
CA VAL A 515 -2.30 -21.17 -9.75
C VAL A 515 -3.16 -22.45 -9.73
N HIS A 516 -2.56 -23.58 -9.36
CA HIS A 516 -3.22 -24.89 -9.39
C HIS A 516 -4.00 -25.17 -8.09
N ALA A 517 -4.98 -26.08 -8.15
CA ALA A 517 -5.85 -26.43 -7.02
C ALA A 517 -5.13 -27.08 -5.83
N ASP A 518 -3.91 -27.62 -6.03
CA ASP A 518 -3.08 -28.20 -4.96
C ASP A 518 -2.10 -27.21 -4.32
N PHE A 519 -2.13 -25.94 -4.74
CA PHE A 519 -1.21 -24.92 -4.25
C PHE A 519 -1.35 -24.69 -2.73
N TRP A 520 -0.22 -24.47 -2.05
CA TRP A 520 -0.12 -24.49 -0.59
C TRP A 520 -0.99 -23.42 0.10
N ASP A 521 -1.15 -22.24 -0.52
CA ASP A 521 -2.02 -21.17 -0.03
C ASP A 521 -3.44 -21.63 0.27
N TRP A 522 -3.99 -22.51 -0.57
CA TRP A 522 -5.36 -22.99 -0.46
C TRP A 522 -5.58 -23.73 0.85
N TRP A 523 -4.58 -24.49 1.29
CA TRP A 523 -4.61 -25.26 2.53
C TRP A 523 -4.57 -24.38 3.78
N TYR A 524 -3.86 -23.24 3.74
CA TYR A 524 -3.94 -22.24 4.80
C TYR A 524 -5.37 -21.72 4.98
N GLY A 525 -6.16 -21.66 3.91
CA GLY A 525 -7.56 -21.26 3.97
C GLY A 525 -8.51 -22.24 4.64
N VAL A 526 -8.14 -23.52 4.68
CA VAL A 526 -8.88 -24.53 5.44
C VAL A 526 -8.72 -24.30 6.95
N ALA A 527 -7.53 -23.87 7.37
CA ALA A 527 -7.21 -23.59 8.76
C ALA A 527 -7.63 -22.18 9.22
N PHE A 528 -7.93 -21.27 8.28
CA PHE A 528 -8.31 -19.90 8.61
C PHE A 528 -9.59 -19.86 9.44
N LYS A 529 -9.48 -19.26 10.63
CA LYS A 529 -10.63 -18.98 11.51
C LYS A 529 -10.67 -17.48 11.76
N TRP A 530 -11.85 -16.92 11.64
CA TRP A 530 -12.10 -15.58 12.14
C TRP A 530 -12.13 -15.64 13.67
N GLU A 531 -11.17 -15.00 14.35
CA GLU A 531 -11.11 -15.04 15.82
C GLU A 531 -12.40 -14.48 16.43
N LYS A 532 -12.95 -15.19 17.44
CA LYS A 532 -14.09 -14.71 18.24
C LYS A 532 -13.55 -13.74 19.27
N GLY A 533 -13.61 -12.44 18.98
CA GLY A 533 -13.16 -11.38 19.90
C GLY A 533 -13.62 -9.96 19.56
N GLU A 534 -14.12 -9.70 18.35
CA GLU A 534 -14.74 -8.42 17.99
C GLU A 534 -16.27 -8.61 18.00
N GLU A 535 -16.90 -8.11 19.06
CA GLU A 535 -18.09 -8.62 19.77
C GLU A 535 -19.44 -8.67 19.01
N GLY A 536 -20.28 -9.67 19.39
CA GLY A 536 -21.71 -9.73 19.09
C GLY A 536 -22.24 -11.17 18.95
N GLN A 537 -23.06 -11.59 19.93
CA GLN A 537 -23.70 -12.92 20.01
C GLN A 537 -24.47 -13.30 18.75
N ASP A 538 -24.32 -14.53 18.26
CA ASP A 538 -25.48 -15.42 18.05
C ASP A 538 -25.08 -16.90 17.93
N GLU A 539 -25.93 -17.75 18.48
CA GLU A 539 -25.85 -19.21 18.46
C GLU A 539 -26.38 -19.76 17.13
N GLY A 540 -25.73 -20.80 16.60
CA GLY A 540 -26.13 -21.39 15.33
C GLY A 540 -25.35 -22.65 14.99
N THR A 541 -25.71 -23.73 15.67
CA THR A 541 -25.19 -25.10 15.52
C THR A 541 -25.32 -25.61 14.08
N GLY A 542 -24.17 -25.82 13.42
CA GLY A 542 -24.09 -26.47 12.09
C GLY A 542 -22.66 -26.66 11.58
N ALA A 543 -21.73 -25.78 11.94
CA ALA A 543 -20.29 -25.95 11.67
C ALA A 543 -19.57 -26.91 12.64
N ALA A 544 -20.26 -27.33 13.70
CA ALA A 544 -19.74 -28.24 14.71
C ALA A 544 -19.43 -29.63 14.12
N ASP A 545 -20.16 -30.09 13.10
CA ASP A 545 -19.97 -31.45 12.57
C ASP A 545 -18.78 -31.56 11.60
N CYS A 546 -18.45 -30.50 10.85
CA CYS A 546 -17.28 -30.50 9.96
C CYS A 546 -15.98 -30.18 10.73
N ALA A 547 -16.04 -29.25 11.69
CA ALA A 547 -14.95 -29.04 12.64
C ALA A 547 -14.76 -30.26 13.54
N ALA A 548 -15.84 -30.95 13.96
CA ALA A 548 -15.74 -32.22 14.67
C ALA A 548 -15.29 -33.36 13.75
N ALA A 549 -15.56 -33.37 12.45
CA ALA A 549 -14.99 -34.40 11.56
C ALA A 549 -13.47 -34.24 11.41
N ALA A 550 -12.98 -33.01 11.20
CA ALA A 550 -11.56 -32.70 11.16
C ALA A 550 -10.89 -32.88 12.54
N GLN A 551 -11.50 -32.40 13.63
CA GLN A 551 -11.01 -32.56 14.99
C GLN A 551 -11.13 -33.99 15.52
N LYS A 552 -12.10 -34.81 15.10
CA LYS A 552 -12.23 -36.23 15.51
C LYS A 552 -11.28 -37.11 14.71
N HIS A 553 -10.87 -36.68 13.51
CA HIS A 553 -9.76 -37.30 12.78
C HIS A 553 -8.40 -36.92 13.39
N LEU A 554 -8.21 -35.64 13.74
CA LEU A 554 -7.04 -35.15 14.50
C LEU A 554 -6.97 -35.74 15.94
N ALA A 555 -8.10 -35.91 16.63
CA ALA A 555 -8.17 -36.45 17.98
C ALA A 555 -8.07 -37.98 18.04
N ALA A 556 -8.47 -38.70 16.99
CA ALA A 556 -8.20 -40.14 16.87
C ALA A 556 -6.70 -40.42 16.69
N VAL A 557 -5.95 -39.46 16.16
CA VAL A 557 -4.48 -39.49 16.06
C VAL A 557 -3.81 -39.03 17.37
N ALA A 558 -4.41 -38.05 18.07
CA ALA A 558 -3.91 -37.57 19.36
C ALA A 558 -4.17 -38.52 20.56
N ALA A 559 -5.20 -39.38 20.50
CA ALA A 559 -5.57 -40.29 21.60
C ALA A 559 -4.57 -41.45 21.85
N GLY A 560 -3.42 -41.46 21.16
CA GLY A 560 -2.33 -42.43 21.35
C GLY A 560 -1.23 -42.01 22.32
N ALA A 561 -1.15 -40.76 22.77
CA ALA A 561 -0.07 -40.27 23.65
C ALA A 561 -0.61 -39.53 24.88
N GLY A 562 -0.26 -40.04 26.06
CA GLY A 562 -0.82 -39.66 27.36
C GLY A 562 -0.32 -38.32 27.94
N SER A 563 -1.05 -37.87 28.95
CA SER A 563 -1.09 -36.55 29.62
C SER A 563 0.05 -36.23 30.60
N ASN A 564 0.39 -34.93 30.76
CA ASN A 564 0.28 -34.17 32.04
C ASN A 564 0.78 -32.70 31.95
N GLY A 565 -0.11 -31.74 32.27
CA GLY A 565 0.04 -30.71 33.33
C GLY A 565 1.04 -29.53 33.28
N GLU A 566 0.49 -28.33 33.03
CA GLU A 566 0.76 -26.98 33.63
C GLU A 566 2.14 -26.29 33.54
N ALA A 567 2.24 -25.19 32.77
CA ALA A 567 2.48 -23.79 33.23
C ALA A 567 3.01 -22.85 32.11
N ALA A 568 2.68 -21.55 32.24
CA ALA A 568 3.25 -20.34 31.61
C ALA A 568 2.67 -19.86 30.26
N ALA A 569 1.80 -18.85 30.38
CA ALA A 569 1.37 -17.95 29.31
C ALA A 569 2.50 -16.97 29.00
N ASP A 570 3.21 -17.18 27.89
CA ASP A 570 4.01 -16.18 27.15
C ASP A 570 4.47 -16.70 25.75
N ASP A 571 4.05 -17.91 25.32
CA ASP A 571 4.54 -18.56 24.08
C ASP A 571 3.41 -18.98 23.09
N GLU A 572 2.19 -18.49 23.31
CA GLU A 572 0.97 -18.97 22.61
C GLU A 572 0.96 -18.64 21.10
N TYR A 573 1.73 -17.63 20.65
CA TYR A 573 1.80 -17.23 19.24
C TYR A 573 2.72 -18.13 18.39
N GLY A 574 3.81 -18.67 18.98
CA GLY A 574 4.77 -19.52 18.28
C GLY A 574 4.39 -21.01 18.30
N GLU A 575 3.75 -21.47 19.37
CA GLU A 575 3.32 -22.87 19.50
C GLU A 575 2.12 -23.20 18.62
N VAL A 576 1.14 -22.29 18.48
CA VAL A 576 -0.01 -22.50 17.59
C VAL A 576 0.43 -22.56 16.12
N GLN A 577 1.43 -21.77 15.71
CA GLN A 577 2.03 -21.85 14.37
C GLN A 577 2.71 -23.19 14.12
N LYS A 578 3.52 -23.68 15.08
CA LYS A 578 4.17 -25.01 14.98
C LYS A 578 3.16 -26.15 14.95
N GLN A 579 2.09 -26.07 15.74
CA GLN A 579 1.03 -27.08 15.83
C GLN A 579 0.16 -27.15 14.57
N VAL A 580 -0.13 -26.00 13.93
CA VAL A 580 -0.86 -25.96 12.64
C VAL A 580 0.02 -26.43 11.48
N HIS A 581 1.29 -26.06 11.44
CA HIS A 581 2.24 -26.52 10.40
C HIS A 581 2.44 -28.05 10.48
N SER A 582 2.64 -28.59 11.69
CA SER A 582 2.77 -30.03 11.94
C SER A 582 1.50 -30.82 11.58
N ALA A 583 0.31 -30.26 11.85
CA ALA A 583 -0.97 -30.89 11.52
C ALA A 583 -1.28 -30.94 10.02
N VAL A 584 -0.79 -29.97 9.23
CA VAL A 584 -0.90 -29.96 7.76
C VAL A 584 0.10 -30.93 7.11
N GLU A 585 1.29 -31.11 7.70
CA GLU A 585 2.35 -32.00 7.21
C GLU A 585 2.03 -33.50 7.35
N HIS A 586 1.15 -33.90 8.29
CA HIS A 586 0.83 -35.31 8.57
C HIS A 586 -0.44 -35.83 7.88
N ALA A 587 -1.12 -35.01 7.08
CA ALA A 587 -2.31 -35.42 6.32
C ALA A 587 -1.89 -36.24 5.07
N THR A 588 -1.84 -37.57 5.19
CA THR A 588 -1.69 -38.46 4.02
C THR A 588 -2.97 -38.45 3.16
N PHE A 589 -2.85 -38.08 1.87
CA PHE A 589 -3.99 -38.08 0.93
C PHE A 589 -3.96 -39.27 -0.06
N PRO A 590 -5.14 -39.85 -0.38
CA PRO A 590 -5.29 -40.85 -1.42
C PRO A 590 -5.29 -40.17 -2.79
N GLY A 591 -4.24 -40.42 -3.58
CA GLY A 591 -4.11 -39.93 -4.95
C GLY A 591 -3.21 -40.83 -5.78
N SER A 592 -3.71 -42.02 -6.16
CA SER A 592 -3.17 -42.78 -7.29
C SER A 592 -4.34 -43.15 -8.22
N PRO A 593 -4.23 -42.91 -9.54
CA PRO A 593 -5.30 -43.20 -10.48
C PRO A 593 -5.30 -44.70 -10.82
N ALA A 594 -5.81 -45.54 -9.92
CA ALA A 594 -6.24 -46.90 -10.22
C ALA A 594 -6.97 -47.53 -9.02
N ALA A 595 -8.30 -47.40 -8.97
CA ALA A 595 -9.11 -48.36 -8.23
C ALA A 595 -10.52 -48.43 -8.83
N HIS A 596 -10.87 -49.64 -9.27
CA HIS A 596 -12.16 -49.97 -9.85
C HIS A 596 -13.32 -49.64 -8.89
N SER A 597 -14.37 -49.11 -9.50
CA SER A 597 -15.68 -48.84 -8.91
C SER A 597 -16.25 -50.04 -8.14
N ALA A 598 -16.54 -49.85 -6.85
CA ALA A 598 -17.49 -50.67 -6.12
C ALA A 598 -18.86 -49.95 -6.09
N PRO A 599 -19.97 -50.58 -6.52
CA PRO A 599 -21.28 -49.96 -6.48
C PRO A 599 -21.86 -50.07 -5.07
N GLY A 600 -22.04 -48.95 -4.37
CA GLY A 600 -22.76 -48.94 -3.08
C GLY A 600 -22.34 -47.94 -2.00
N ALA A 601 -21.56 -46.90 -2.30
CA ALA A 601 -21.30 -45.83 -1.32
C ALA A 601 -22.22 -44.64 -1.57
N GLY A 602 -23.07 -44.32 -0.60
CA GLY A 602 -23.93 -43.15 -0.60
C GLY A 602 -23.13 -41.84 -0.66
N ASN A 603 -23.80 -40.81 -1.15
CA ASN A 603 -23.35 -39.45 -1.45
C ASN A 603 -22.48 -38.80 -0.34
N GLN A 604 -21.18 -39.13 -0.26
CA GLN A 604 -20.22 -38.39 0.57
C GLN A 604 -19.74 -37.18 -0.24
N GLN A 605 -20.09 -35.97 0.19
CA GLN A 605 -19.61 -34.73 -0.40
C GLN A 605 -18.08 -34.67 -0.32
N GLN A 606 -17.43 -34.61 -1.48
CA GLN A 606 -15.98 -34.50 -1.59
C GLN A 606 -15.51 -33.11 -1.15
N PHE A 607 -14.64 -33.05 -0.15
CA PHE A 607 -14.04 -31.81 0.35
C PHE A 607 -13.12 -31.19 -0.72
N VAL A 608 -13.30 -29.89 -1.01
CA VAL A 608 -12.52 -29.16 -2.00
C VAL A 608 -11.69 -28.09 -1.29
N ALA A 609 -10.37 -28.30 -1.23
CA ALA A 609 -9.45 -27.39 -0.57
C ALA A 609 -9.01 -26.22 -1.46
N GLY A 610 -8.91 -26.42 -2.78
CA GLY A 610 -8.34 -25.47 -3.74
C GLY A 610 -9.06 -25.48 -5.10
N VAL A 611 -8.76 -24.49 -5.94
CA VAL A 611 -9.32 -24.33 -7.29
C VAL A 611 -8.21 -23.92 -8.26
N ASP A 612 -8.24 -24.44 -9.49
CA ASP A 612 -7.38 -23.98 -10.57
C ASP A 612 -7.84 -22.59 -11.04
N LEU A 613 -6.93 -21.62 -11.04
CA LEU A 613 -7.21 -20.27 -11.49
C LEU A 613 -6.22 -19.87 -12.59
N ASP A 614 -6.75 -19.24 -13.62
CA ASP A 614 -5.97 -18.58 -14.67
C ASP A 614 -6.39 -17.11 -14.78
N ILE A 615 -5.44 -16.24 -15.16
CA ILE A 615 -5.71 -14.84 -15.49
C ILE A 615 -5.47 -14.55 -16.99
N PRO A 616 -6.22 -13.61 -17.59
CA PRO A 616 -6.15 -13.32 -19.02
C PRO A 616 -5.00 -12.37 -19.40
N PHE A 617 -4.00 -12.22 -18.53
CA PHE A 617 -2.86 -11.33 -18.72
C PHE A 617 -1.56 -12.09 -18.49
N ARG A 618 -0.49 -11.65 -19.17
CA ARG A 618 0.88 -11.95 -18.80
C ARG A 618 1.43 -10.72 -18.11
N LEU A 619 1.80 -10.85 -16.85
CA LEU A 619 2.31 -9.73 -16.07
C LEU A 619 3.74 -10.02 -15.61
N ARG A 620 4.48 -8.95 -15.34
CA ARG A 620 5.81 -9.01 -14.73
C ARG A 620 5.90 -7.97 -13.61
N SER A 621 6.50 -8.34 -12.49
CA SER A 621 6.86 -7.36 -11.45
C SER A 621 7.98 -6.46 -11.96
N ALA A 622 7.86 -5.15 -11.76
CA ALA A 622 8.86 -4.17 -12.18
C ALA A 622 10.24 -4.40 -11.55
N ASP A 623 10.27 -4.91 -10.32
CA ASP A 623 11.49 -5.20 -9.58
C ASP A 623 11.98 -6.66 -9.75
N GLU A 624 11.27 -7.47 -10.52
CA GLU A 624 11.47 -8.93 -10.65
C GLU A 624 11.53 -9.67 -9.30
N LEU A 625 10.78 -9.19 -8.31
CA LEU A 625 10.71 -9.75 -6.95
C LEU A 625 12.05 -9.74 -6.21
N ARG A 626 12.96 -8.83 -6.59
CA ARG A 626 14.31 -8.72 -5.98
C ARG A 626 14.34 -7.81 -4.77
N THR A 627 13.34 -6.94 -4.60
CA THR A 627 13.27 -6.01 -3.48
C THR A 627 13.20 -6.78 -2.16
N PRO A 628 14.09 -6.52 -1.18
CA PRO A 628 14.10 -7.28 0.07
C PRO A 628 12.88 -6.96 0.95
N PHE A 629 12.48 -5.69 0.99
CA PHE A 629 11.31 -5.24 1.74
C PHE A 629 10.82 -3.88 1.22
N THR A 630 9.54 -3.62 1.42
CA THR A 630 8.93 -2.29 1.25
C THR A 630 8.27 -1.83 2.54
N ASN A 631 7.87 -2.75 3.43
CA ASN A 631 7.47 -2.49 4.81
C ASN A 631 8.59 -2.90 5.78
N HIS A 632 8.89 -2.04 6.77
CA HIS A 632 9.92 -2.33 7.77
C HIS A 632 9.58 -1.77 9.15
N VAL A 633 9.00 -2.62 10.01
CA VAL A 633 8.61 -2.28 11.38
C VAL A 633 9.35 -3.16 12.40
N GLN A 634 9.20 -2.88 13.69
CA GLN A 634 9.77 -3.74 14.71
C GLN A 634 9.11 -5.13 14.69
N GLY A 635 9.91 -6.18 14.50
CA GLY A 635 9.44 -7.57 14.48
C GLY A 635 8.91 -8.06 13.13
N TYR A 636 8.79 -7.20 12.12
CA TYR A 636 8.35 -7.60 10.78
C TYR A 636 9.00 -6.75 9.68
N GLN A 637 9.41 -7.41 8.59
CA GLN A 637 9.79 -6.76 7.35
C GLN A 637 9.40 -7.65 6.17
N GLY A 638 9.00 -7.05 5.06
CA GLY A 638 8.56 -7.81 3.89
C GLY A 638 8.36 -6.95 2.66
N LEU A 639 8.45 -7.58 1.49
CA LEU A 639 8.06 -6.99 0.22
C LEU A 639 6.54 -7.08 0.10
N LEU A 640 5.84 -5.97 0.28
CA LEU A 640 4.38 -5.91 0.26
C LEU A 640 3.82 -5.08 -0.89
N ASP A 641 4.60 -4.13 -1.40
CA ASP A 641 4.16 -3.16 -2.40
C ASP A 641 4.75 -3.47 -3.77
N TYR A 642 3.88 -3.55 -4.77
CA TYR A 642 4.28 -4.03 -6.10
C TYR A 642 3.78 -3.13 -7.23
N ILE A 643 4.54 -3.13 -8.33
CA ILE A 643 4.12 -2.60 -9.63
C ILE A 643 4.23 -3.73 -10.65
N TRP A 644 3.10 -4.19 -11.16
CA TRP A 644 2.99 -5.20 -12.21
C TRP A 644 2.57 -4.56 -13.53
N TYR A 645 3.16 -5.01 -14.64
CA TYR A 645 2.88 -4.48 -15.96
C TYR A 645 2.80 -5.58 -17.03
N GLU A 646 2.07 -5.32 -18.12
CA GLU A 646 2.08 -6.18 -19.33
C GLU A 646 3.39 -6.01 -20.11
N PRO A 647 4.29 -7.02 -20.17
CA PRO A 647 5.60 -6.89 -20.80
C PRO A 647 5.56 -6.82 -22.33
N GLU A 648 4.43 -7.14 -22.95
CA GLU A 648 4.21 -6.88 -24.38
C GLU A 648 4.01 -5.38 -24.66
N ALA A 649 3.48 -4.62 -23.69
CA ALA A 649 3.19 -3.20 -23.86
C ALA A 649 4.26 -2.30 -23.23
N LEU A 650 4.77 -2.67 -22.06
CA LEU A 650 5.68 -1.84 -21.27
C LEU A 650 7.00 -2.58 -21.01
N GLU A 651 8.04 -1.83 -20.66
CA GLU A 651 9.28 -2.37 -20.11
C GLU A 651 9.85 -1.45 -19.04
N VAL A 652 10.66 -1.98 -18.13
CA VAL A 652 11.34 -1.16 -17.13
C VAL A 652 12.51 -0.42 -17.79
N ALA A 653 12.43 0.90 -17.83
CA ALA A 653 13.51 1.75 -18.31
C ALA A 653 14.49 2.11 -17.19
N ARG A 654 13.98 2.32 -15.97
CA ARG A 654 14.79 2.65 -14.81
C ARG A 654 14.10 2.29 -13.50
N GLU A 655 14.90 1.78 -12.57
CA GLU A 655 14.53 1.60 -11.16
C GLU A 655 15.03 2.78 -10.33
N VAL A 656 14.20 3.29 -9.40
CA VAL A 656 14.63 4.25 -8.38
C VAL A 656 14.82 3.47 -7.07
N PRO A 657 16.07 3.13 -6.71
CA PRO A 657 16.36 2.15 -5.67
C PRO A 657 15.79 2.59 -4.31
N LEU A 658 15.36 1.60 -3.52
CA LEU A 658 14.94 1.81 -2.15
C LEU A 658 16.15 2.06 -1.24
N PRO A 659 15.99 2.82 -0.14
CA PRO A 659 17.03 2.95 0.87
C PRO A 659 17.44 1.59 1.47
N SER A 660 18.74 1.41 1.70
CA SER A 660 19.27 0.29 2.48
C SER A 660 18.94 0.40 3.98
N LEU A 661 19.03 -0.70 4.72
CA LEU A 661 18.81 -0.69 6.19
C LEU A 661 19.72 0.31 6.92
N GLU A 662 20.97 0.48 6.46
CA GLU A 662 21.90 1.46 7.01
C GLU A 662 21.41 2.90 6.78
N GLU A 663 20.90 3.19 5.58
CA GLU A 663 20.35 4.49 5.22
C GLU A 663 19.05 4.81 5.96
N LEU A 664 18.21 3.80 6.23
CA LEU A 664 17.02 3.96 7.08
C LEU A 664 17.39 4.27 8.53
N GLY A 665 18.48 3.68 9.03
CA GLY A 665 19.01 3.88 10.38
C GLY A 665 18.07 3.45 11.52
N GLY A 666 17.07 2.62 11.23
CA GLY A 666 16.08 2.12 12.19
C GLY A 666 14.80 1.63 11.53
N TYR A 667 13.79 1.34 12.36
CA TYR A 667 12.45 0.95 11.94
C TYR A 667 11.63 2.15 11.46
N LEU A 668 10.54 1.84 10.76
CA LEU A 668 9.58 2.80 10.22
C LEU A 668 8.23 2.70 10.96
N PRO A 669 7.44 3.79 11.02
CA PRO A 669 7.80 5.16 10.64
C PRO A 669 8.83 5.75 11.61
N SER A 670 9.44 6.88 11.25
CA SER A 670 10.41 7.56 12.09
C SER A 670 10.33 9.07 11.94
N GLN A 671 11.18 9.81 12.66
CA GLN A 671 11.36 11.24 12.41
C GLN A 671 11.62 11.55 10.93
N ARG A 672 12.30 10.66 10.20
CA ARG A 672 12.76 10.90 8.82
C ARG A 672 11.83 10.34 7.75
N PHE A 673 10.97 9.38 8.11
CA PHE A 673 10.15 8.63 7.17
C PHE A 673 8.71 8.57 7.69
N PRO A 674 7.72 9.09 6.94
CA PRO A 674 6.37 9.34 7.45
C PRO A 674 5.40 8.15 7.32
N SER A 675 5.85 7.02 6.81
CA SER A 675 5.10 5.78 6.68
C SER A 675 5.96 4.61 7.16
N ASP A 676 5.33 3.51 7.55
CA ASP A 676 5.97 2.22 7.77
C ASP A 676 6.34 1.49 6.47
N HIS A 677 5.82 1.98 5.34
CA HIS A 677 6.20 1.57 4.00
C HIS A 677 7.14 2.58 3.33
N LEU A 678 7.83 2.12 2.29
CA LEU A 678 8.66 2.95 1.41
C LEU A 678 8.00 3.08 0.03
N PRO A 679 8.02 4.28 -0.59
CA PRO A 679 7.44 4.44 -1.92
C PRO A 679 8.26 3.65 -2.95
N VAL A 680 7.59 2.82 -3.74
CA VAL A 680 8.18 2.04 -4.84
C VAL A 680 8.04 2.84 -6.13
N VAL A 681 9.15 3.05 -6.85
CA VAL A 681 9.20 4.00 -7.97
C VAL A 681 9.99 3.43 -9.14
N PHE A 682 9.34 3.38 -10.31
CA PHE A 682 9.94 2.90 -11.55
C PHE A 682 9.59 3.83 -12.72
N ASP A 683 10.56 4.06 -13.61
CA ASP A 683 10.27 4.56 -14.94
C ASP A 683 10.02 3.35 -15.85
N LEU A 684 8.79 3.24 -16.34
CA LEU A 684 8.41 2.31 -17.39
C LEU A 684 8.52 3.01 -18.75
N ARG A 685 8.66 2.23 -19.82
CA ARG A 685 8.69 2.71 -21.20
C ARG A 685 7.65 1.98 -22.03
N PHE A 686 6.86 2.75 -22.76
CA PHE A 686 5.99 2.20 -23.80
C PHE A 686 6.84 1.59 -24.93
N ARG A 687 6.64 0.30 -25.20
CA ARG A 687 7.18 -0.38 -26.39
C ARG A 687 6.58 0.13 -27.71
N PRO A 688 7.30 0.08 -28.83
CA PRO A 688 6.73 0.36 -30.15
C PRO A 688 5.62 -0.65 -30.51
N GLU A 689 4.60 -0.21 -31.24
CA GLU A 689 3.55 -1.11 -31.75
C GLU A 689 4.16 -2.19 -32.65
N GLY A 690 3.81 -3.46 -32.41
CA GLY A 690 4.29 -4.61 -33.19
C GLY A 690 5.62 -5.24 -32.73
N ALA A 691 6.28 -4.69 -31.70
CA ALA A 691 7.46 -5.31 -31.10
C ALA A 691 7.08 -6.49 -30.18
N SER A 692 6.87 -7.68 -30.75
CA SER A 692 6.82 -8.92 -29.96
C SER A 692 8.13 -9.09 -29.19
N ALA A 693 8.05 -9.45 -27.91
CA ALA A 693 9.19 -9.77 -27.07
C ALA A 693 9.99 -10.92 -27.71
N ALA A 694 11.04 -10.59 -28.46
CA ALA A 694 11.99 -11.57 -28.94
C ALA A 694 12.73 -12.17 -27.74
N GLY A 695 12.29 -13.36 -27.30
CA GLY A 695 13.01 -14.16 -26.33
C GLY A 695 12.15 -14.88 -25.28
N SER A 696 11.22 -15.75 -25.70
CA SER A 696 10.94 -17.04 -25.02
C SER A 696 9.70 -17.69 -25.65
N SER A 697 9.88 -18.43 -26.73
CA SER A 697 8.94 -19.49 -27.11
C SER A 697 9.73 -20.71 -27.58
N SER A 698 9.76 -21.71 -26.72
CA SER A 698 10.02 -23.09 -27.10
C SER A 698 8.89 -23.55 -28.02
N SER A 699 9.11 -23.54 -29.33
CA SER A 699 8.20 -24.15 -30.29
C SER A 699 8.53 -25.64 -30.43
N SER A 700 7.56 -26.45 -30.03
CA SER A 700 7.41 -27.82 -30.49
C SER A 700 6.93 -27.80 -31.96
N SER A 701 7.75 -28.30 -32.88
CA SER A 701 7.24 -29.06 -34.03
C SER A 701 8.34 -29.84 -34.74
N SER A 702 7.96 -31.06 -35.09
CA SER A 702 8.65 -32.10 -35.83
C SER A 702 9.01 -31.74 -37.28
N GLY A 703 10.11 -32.29 -37.79
CA GLY A 703 10.18 -32.75 -39.19
C GLY A 703 11.30 -32.18 -40.08
N ALA A 704 12.39 -32.96 -40.17
CA ALA A 704 13.18 -33.29 -41.36
C ALA A 704 13.89 -32.21 -42.24
N ALA A 705 15.22 -32.31 -42.20
CA ALA A 705 16.16 -32.48 -43.34
C ALA A 705 16.58 -31.29 -44.23
N ALA A 706 17.87 -30.96 -44.08
CA ALA A 706 18.92 -30.78 -45.10
C ALA A 706 18.88 -29.58 -46.06
N GLY A 707 19.96 -28.77 -46.01
CA GLY A 707 20.39 -27.89 -47.10
C GLY A 707 21.26 -26.73 -46.66
N ALA A 708 22.58 -26.93 -46.61
CA ALA A 708 23.55 -25.82 -46.70
C ALA A 708 23.52 -25.24 -48.13
N PRO A 709 23.91 -23.96 -48.35
CA PRO A 709 25.32 -23.67 -48.54
C PRO A 709 25.79 -22.30 -48.01
N ALA A 710 27.11 -22.13 -48.13
CA ALA A 710 27.96 -21.07 -47.62
C ALA A 710 28.01 -19.79 -48.48
N GLY A 711 28.56 -18.73 -47.89
CA GLY A 711 29.48 -17.79 -48.55
C GLY A 711 28.95 -16.38 -48.80
N GLY A 712 29.66 -15.36 -48.29
CA GLY A 712 29.44 -13.96 -48.70
C GLY A 712 30.02 -12.91 -47.76
N SER A 713 31.31 -12.66 -47.90
CA SER A 713 32.14 -11.65 -47.22
C SER A 713 31.96 -10.21 -47.72
N GLY A 714 32.32 -9.22 -46.87
CA GLY A 714 32.82 -7.89 -47.27
C GLY A 714 32.06 -6.71 -46.65
N SER A 715 32.56 -6.10 -45.55
CA SER A 715 33.39 -4.86 -45.49
C SER A 715 32.56 -3.57 -45.71
N SER A 716 32.65 -2.46 -44.98
CA SER A 716 33.73 -1.83 -44.20
C SER A 716 33.27 -0.49 -43.59
N GLY A 717 33.87 -0.08 -42.46
CA GLY A 717 34.02 1.32 -42.02
C GLY A 717 32.88 1.85 -41.13
N SER A 718 33.08 2.52 -40.00
CA SER A 718 34.18 3.37 -39.54
C SER A 718 34.14 3.54 -38.01
N SER A 719 35.32 3.72 -37.43
CA SER A 719 35.65 3.87 -36.01
C SER A 719 35.17 5.17 -35.35
N ALA A 720 34.84 5.12 -34.06
CA ALA A 720 35.20 6.16 -33.09
C ALA A 720 35.26 5.59 -31.65
N ALA A 721 36.44 5.73 -31.07
CA ALA A 721 36.94 5.43 -29.73
C ALA A 721 35.95 5.28 -28.54
N ALA A 722 36.00 4.10 -27.91
CA ALA A 722 35.53 3.85 -26.55
C ALA A 722 36.69 4.06 -25.55
N GLY A 723 36.50 4.98 -24.60
CA GLY A 723 37.31 5.07 -23.38
C GLY A 723 36.92 3.97 -22.39
N GLY A 724 37.94 3.33 -21.80
CA GLY A 724 37.85 2.05 -21.12
C GLY A 724 36.87 1.97 -19.94
N ARG A 725 36.02 0.96 -19.97
CA ARG A 725 35.51 0.29 -18.77
C ARG A 725 36.51 -0.80 -18.41
N GLU A 726 37.03 -0.78 -17.19
CA GLU A 726 37.70 -1.92 -16.58
C GLU A 726 36.81 -3.15 -16.74
N ALA A 727 37.36 -4.19 -17.35
CA ALA A 727 36.71 -5.49 -17.44
C ALA A 727 36.57 -6.05 -16.03
N ALA A 728 35.33 -6.29 -15.60
CA ALA A 728 35.04 -7.07 -14.41
C ALA A 728 35.72 -8.44 -14.51
N PRO A 729 36.24 -8.99 -13.40
CA PRO A 729 36.94 -10.28 -13.42
C PRO A 729 36.01 -11.42 -13.88
N PRO A 730 36.54 -12.47 -14.53
CA PRO A 730 35.73 -13.58 -15.02
C PRO A 730 35.19 -14.35 -13.82
N GLY A 731 33.86 -14.42 -13.65
CA GLY A 731 33.20 -15.25 -12.65
C GLY A 731 31.94 -14.66 -11.98
N ALA A 732 31.64 -13.37 -12.17
CA ALA A 732 30.53 -12.71 -11.47
C ALA A 732 29.11 -13.16 -11.88
N GLY A 733 28.96 -13.91 -12.99
CA GLY A 733 27.64 -14.28 -13.54
C GLY A 733 26.93 -15.47 -12.87
N ASN A 734 27.61 -16.23 -12.00
CA ASN A 734 27.07 -17.47 -11.40
C ASN A 734 26.88 -17.39 -9.88
N VAL A 735 27.03 -16.20 -9.28
CA VAL A 735 26.80 -15.99 -7.86
C VAL A 735 25.46 -15.28 -7.67
N LEU A 736 24.52 -15.95 -7.03
CA LEU A 736 23.18 -15.45 -6.73
C LEU A 736 23.01 -15.28 -5.22
N PRO A 737 22.14 -14.38 -4.72
CA PRO A 737 21.85 -14.33 -3.30
C PRO A 737 21.17 -15.61 -2.82
N ALA A 738 21.54 -16.12 -1.64
CA ALA A 738 20.90 -17.26 -0.99
C ALA A 738 19.56 -16.87 -0.33
N ALA A 739 18.70 -16.20 -1.10
CA ALA A 739 17.37 -15.76 -0.71
C ALA A 739 16.30 -16.74 -1.24
N LEU A 740 15.11 -16.75 -0.64
CA LEU A 740 14.07 -17.71 -1.01
C LEU A 740 13.61 -17.61 -2.48
N TYR A 741 13.67 -16.42 -3.09
CA TYR A 741 13.39 -16.25 -4.53
C TYR A 741 14.37 -17.01 -5.44
N SER A 742 15.56 -17.35 -4.95
CA SER A 742 16.57 -18.09 -5.70
C SER A 742 16.40 -19.62 -5.59
N VAL A 743 15.44 -20.08 -4.80
CA VAL A 743 15.20 -21.52 -4.54
C VAL A 743 14.78 -22.26 -5.81
N GLY A 744 13.94 -21.64 -6.65
CA GLY A 744 13.53 -22.23 -7.93
C GLY A 744 14.73 -22.46 -8.85
N THR A 745 15.59 -21.46 -9.01
CA THR A 745 16.82 -21.56 -9.80
C THR A 745 17.77 -22.63 -9.25
N ALA A 746 17.87 -22.76 -7.92
CA ALA A 746 18.66 -23.81 -7.27
C ALA A 746 18.07 -25.21 -7.52
N ALA A 747 16.76 -25.36 -7.39
CA ALA A 747 16.06 -26.63 -7.62
C ALA A 747 16.15 -27.07 -9.09
N ASP A 748 16.04 -26.13 -10.04
CA ASP A 748 16.20 -26.38 -11.47
C ASP A 748 17.63 -26.82 -11.84
N ALA A 749 18.64 -26.24 -11.19
CA ALA A 749 20.03 -26.69 -11.36
C ALA A 749 20.21 -28.12 -10.83
N LEU A 750 19.64 -28.45 -9.68
CA LEU A 750 19.68 -29.80 -9.12
C LEU A 750 18.91 -30.82 -9.98
N GLN A 751 17.78 -30.44 -10.57
CA GLN A 751 17.03 -31.26 -11.54
C GLN A 751 17.83 -31.56 -12.81
N ARG A 752 18.78 -30.69 -13.18
CA ARG A 752 19.71 -30.87 -14.30
C ARG A 752 20.99 -31.64 -13.93
N ASP A 753 21.01 -32.29 -12.76
CA ASP A 753 22.17 -33.02 -12.20
C ASP A 753 23.42 -32.15 -11.99
N GLU A 754 23.24 -30.84 -11.77
CA GLU A 754 24.33 -29.91 -11.54
C GLU A 754 24.69 -29.80 -10.05
N VAL A 755 25.90 -29.30 -9.78
CA VAL A 755 26.39 -29.03 -8.41
C VAL A 755 26.19 -27.55 -8.12
N ILE A 756 25.55 -27.25 -6.98
CA ILE A 756 25.38 -25.88 -6.49
C ILE A 756 26.15 -25.68 -5.18
N ALA A 757 26.57 -24.46 -4.88
CA ALA A 757 27.11 -24.09 -3.57
C ALA A 757 26.06 -23.32 -2.78
N VAL A 758 25.83 -23.68 -1.52
CA VAL A 758 24.74 -23.14 -0.68
C VAL A 758 25.21 -22.87 0.74
N PRO A 759 24.66 -21.86 1.43
CA PRO A 759 24.90 -21.67 2.86
C PRO A 759 24.16 -22.73 3.67
N THR A 760 24.75 -23.14 4.80
CA THR A 760 24.06 -23.91 5.85
C THR A 760 24.17 -23.17 7.17
N ASP A 761 23.56 -23.72 8.22
CA ASP A 761 23.64 -23.23 9.60
C ASP A 761 25.05 -23.24 10.21
N THR A 762 26.02 -23.87 9.53
CA THR A 762 27.38 -24.09 10.05
C THR A 762 28.45 -23.64 9.07
N LEU A 763 28.46 -24.19 7.85
CA LEU A 763 29.46 -23.91 6.82
C LEU A 763 28.82 -23.82 5.45
N TYR A 764 29.46 -23.16 4.49
CA TYR A 764 29.04 -23.33 3.09
C TYR A 764 29.25 -24.77 2.65
N GLY A 765 28.31 -25.28 1.86
CA GLY A 765 28.31 -26.63 1.33
C GLY A 765 28.15 -26.68 -0.18
N LEU A 766 28.75 -27.68 -0.81
CA LEU A 766 28.37 -28.12 -2.14
C LEU A 766 27.22 -29.11 -2.01
N ALA A 767 26.16 -28.90 -2.79
CA ALA A 767 24.97 -29.72 -2.82
C ALA A 767 24.71 -30.25 -4.25
N ALA A 768 24.25 -31.49 -4.32
CA ALA A 768 23.84 -32.15 -5.56
C ALA A 768 22.67 -33.11 -5.27
N CYS A 769 21.93 -33.53 -6.29
CA CYS A 769 20.84 -34.47 -6.12
C CYS A 769 21.34 -35.83 -5.57
N ALA A 770 20.81 -36.30 -4.43
CA ALA A 770 21.30 -37.53 -3.78
C ALA A 770 20.79 -38.84 -4.42
N ASN A 771 19.69 -38.78 -5.19
CA ASN A 771 19.11 -39.95 -5.86
C ASN A 771 19.62 -40.14 -7.30
N SER A 772 20.45 -39.22 -7.80
CA SER A 772 21.02 -39.26 -9.14
C SER A 772 22.48 -39.71 -9.13
N SER A 773 22.77 -40.85 -9.77
CA SER A 773 24.13 -41.34 -9.96
C SER A 773 25.03 -40.34 -10.68
N ARG A 774 24.46 -39.55 -11.61
CA ARG A 774 25.22 -38.52 -12.35
C ARG A 774 25.61 -37.37 -11.44
N ALA A 775 24.65 -36.84 -10.68
CA ALA A 775 24.88 -35.73 -9.75
C ALA A 775 25.86 -36.13 -8.63
N VAL A 776 25.75 -37.35 -8.10
CA VAL A 776 26.67 -37.89 -7.07
C VAL A 776 28.10 -38.03 -7.60
N ARG A 777 28.30 -38.56 -8.81
CA ARG A 777 29.64 -38.61 -9.42
C ARG A 777 30.19 -37.21 -9.68
N HIS A 778 29.33 -36.26 -10.06
CA HIS A 778 29.72 -34.88 -10.32
C HIS A 778 30.24 -34.19 -9.05
N ILE A 779 29.55 -34.31 -7.91
CA ILE A 779 30.01 -33.71 -6.65
C ILE A 779 31.31 -34.36 -6.11
N TYR A 780 31.52 -35.66 -6.34
CA TYR A 780 32.81 -36.32 -6.04
C TYR A 780 33.95 -35.78 -6.91
N ALA A 781 33.71 -35.63 -8.21
CA ALA A 781 34.69 -35.08 -9.16
C ALA A 781 35.04 -33.62 -8.84
N THR A 782 34.04 -32.79 -8.55
CA THR A 782 34.22 -31.37 -8.18
C THR A 782 35.10 -31.21 -6.95
N LYS A 783 34.97 -32.09 -5.94
CA LYS A 783 35.76 -32.01 -4.72
C LYS A 783 37.17 -32.63 -4.82
N ARG A 784 37.55 -33.20 -5.98
CA ARG A 784 38.78 -34.01 -6.18
C ARG A 784 38.98 -35.04 -5.07
N ARG A 785 37.88 -35.62 -4.58
CA ARG A 785 37.89 -36.49 -3.42
C ARG A 785 38.37 -37.87 -3.85
N GLN A 786 39.15 -38.56 -3.01
CA GLN A 786 39.35 -39.99 -3.18
C GLN A 786 38.02 -40.69 -2.86
N ASP A 787 37.56 -41.62 -3.70
CA ASP A 787 36.20 -42.20 -3.75
C ASP A 787 35.68 -42.87 -2.46
N HIS A 788 36.45 -42.85 -1.35
CA HIS A 788 36.15 -43.54 -0.10
C HIS A 788 35.72 -42.65 1.07
N LYS A 789 35.83 -41.31 1.00
CA LYS A 789 35.39 -40.44 2.12
C LYS A 789 33.88 -40.14 1.98
N PRO A 790 33.01 -40.56 2.92
CA PRO A 790 31.55 -40.47 2.76
C PRO A 790 31.03 -39.02 2.74
N LEU A 791 29.94 -38.81 2.00
CA LEU A 791 29.11 -37.61 1.97
C LEU A 791 27.95 -37.74 2.97
N ALA A 792 27.54 -36.61 3.54
CA ALA A 792 26.25 -36.53 4.23
C ALA A 792 25.14 -36.24 3.21
N ILE A 793 23.90 -36.39 3.64
CA ILE A 793 22.74 -35.81 2.96
C ILE A 793 22.13 -34.71 3.82
N ALA A 794 21.57 -33.70 3.17
CA ALA A 794 20.65 -32.76 3.77
C ALA A 794 19.24 -33.05 3.30
N VAL A 795 18.30 -33.08 4.24
CA VAL A 795 16.87 -33.19 3.97
C VAL A 795 16.17 -31.92 4.47
N ALA A 796 14.94 -31.71 4.01
CA ALA A 796 14.20 -30.50 4.33
C ALA A 796 13.73 -30.48 5.77
N ASP A 797 13.21 -31.61 6.24
CA ASP A 797 12.49 -31.71 7.51
C ASP A 797 12.89 -32.95 8.31
N VAL A 798 12.68 -32.90 9.62
CA VAL A 798 13.02 -34.01 10.54
C VAL A 798 12.25 -35.28 10.16
N ALA A 799 11.01 -35.12 9.69
CA ALA A 799 10.16 -36.21 9.20
C ALA A 799 10.74 -36.95 7.98
N ASP A 800 11.68 -36.35 7.25
CA ASP A 800 12.35 -37.02 6.13
C ASP A 800 13.47 -37.98 6.59
N VAL A 801 13.99 -37.83 7.82
CA VAL A 801 15.12 -38.63 8.33
C VAL A 801 14.85 -40.14 8.27
N PRO A 802 13.68 -40.65 8.72
CA PRO A 802 13.36 -42.08 8.67
C PRO A 802 13.23 -42.65 7.25
N ARG A 803 13.15 -41.81 6.21
CA ARG A 803 13.14 -42.27 4.80
C ARG A 803 14.51 -42.79 4.35
N TYR A 804 15.58 -42.38 5.02
CA TYR A 804 16.95 -42.64 4.58
C TYR A 804 17.77 -43.43 5.61
N GLY A 805 17.51 -43.24 6.90
CA GLY A 805 18.23 -43.92 7.99
C GLY A 805 17.28 -44.64 8.95
N ASP A 806 17.76 -45.73 9.54
CA ASP A 806 17.05 -46.47 10.58
C ASP A 806 17.00 -45.65 11.88
N THR A 807 15.79 -45.30 12.29
CA THR A 807 15.48 -44.52 13.50
C THR A 807 14.69 -45.32 14.53
N GLN A 808 14.35 -46.59 14.27
CA GLN A 808 13.41 -47.36 15.09
C GLN A 808 13.89 -47.59 16.53
N HIS A 809 15.21 -47.61 16.74
CA HIS A 809 15.83 -47.79 18.05
C HIS A 809 16.12 -46.48 18.79
N LEU A 810 15.80 -45.33 18.21
CA LEU A 810 16.02 -44.03 18.84
C LEU A 810 14.92 -43.75 19.87
N PRO A 811 15.24 -43.10 21.00
CA PRO A 811 14.24 -42.58 21.93
C PRO A 811 13.25 -41.62 21.24
N GLU A 812 11.99 -41.67 21.66
CA GLU A 812 10.94 -40.77 21.18
C GLU A 812 11.29 -39.30 21.48
N GLY A 813 11.07 -38.41 20.51
CA GLY A 813 11.39 -36.98 20.62
C GLY A 813 12.86 -36.60 20.38
N LEU A 814 13.78 -37.59 20.30
CA LEU A 814 15.21 -37.29 20.19
C LEU A 814 15.56 -36.53 18.91
N LEU A 815 14.91 -36.87 17.80
CA LEU A 815 15.18 -36.21 16.52
C LEU A 815 14.68 -34.77 16.54
N GLU A 816 13.52 -34.53 17.15
CA GLU A 816 12.86 -33.22 17.26
C GLU A 816 13.63 -32.27 18.18
N ASP A 817 14.23 -32.79 19.25
CA ASP A 817 15.10 -32.00 20.14
C ASP A 817 16.45 -31.65 19.49
N LEU A 818 16.95 -32.50 18.59
CA LEU A 818 18.23 -32.28 17.92
C LEU A 818 18.11 -31.46 16.64
N LEU A 819 17.06 -31.67 15.86
CA LEU A 819 16.92 -31.18 14.50
C LEU A 819 15.68 -30.28 14.36
N PRO A 820 15.72 -29.22 13.54
CA PRO A 820 16.86 -28.73 12.77
C PRO A 820 17.99 -28.17 13.64
N GLY A 821 19.23 -28.27 13.18
CA GLY A 821 20.37 -27.76 13.96
C GLY A 821 21.74 -28.20 13.46
N PRO A 822 22.82 -27.77 14.16
CA PRO A 822 24.22 -27.91 13.73
C PRO A 822 24.77 -29.34 13.92
N TYR A 823 24.00 -30.35 13.54
CA TYR A 823 24.28 -31.76 13.76
C TYR A 823 24.35 -32.55 12.46
N THR A 824 25.02 -33.69 12.52
CA THR A 824 25.01 -34.71 11.47
C THR A 824 24.84 -36.05 12.14
N LEU A 825 23.68 -36.66 11.94
CA LEU A 825 23.33 -37.93 12.57
C LEU A 825 23.78 -39.07 11.66
N LEU A 826 24.68 -39.93 12.13
CA LEU A 826 24.99 -41.17 11.43
C LEU A 826 23.99 -42.24 11.87
N LEU A 827 23.24 -42.73 10.91
CA LEU A 827 22.24 -43.79 11.08
C LEU A 827 22.53 -44.92 10.10
N THR A 828 22.04 -46.13 10.40
CA THR A 828 22.16 -47.26 9.47
C THR A 828 21.31 -46.94 8.23
N ARG A 829 21.89 -46.99 7.04
CA ARG A 829 21.17 -46.70 5.79
C ARG A 829 20.10 -47.76 5.55
N LEU A 830 18.88 -47.33 5.24
CA LEU A 830 17.81 -48.26 4.88
C LEU A 830 18.05 -48.86 3.48
N PRO A 831 17.76 -50.16 3.25
CA PRO A 831 17.95 -50.80 1.95
C PRO A 831 17.19 -50.12 0.81
N ASP A 832 15.97 -49.65 1.09
CA ASP A 832 15.07 -49.03 0.11
C ASP A 832 15.17 -47.49 0.07
N ALA A 833 16.17 -46.91 0.75
CA ALA A 833 16.38 -45.47 0.75
C ALA A 833 16.59 -44.98 -0.69
N PRO A 834 15.85 -43.95 -1.17
CA PRO A 834 15.92 -43.45 -2.55
C PRO A 834 17.19 -42.60 -2.75
N LEU A 835 18.34 -43.27 -2.73
CA LEU A 835 19.68 -42.72 -2.82
C LEU A 835 20.45 -43.47 -3.90
N ALA A 836 21.29 -42.76 -4.66
CA ALA A 836 22.12 -43.39 -5.68
C ALA A 836 23.02 -44.49 -5.09
N ALA A 837 23.31 -45.53 -5.88
CA ALA A 837 24.20 -46.61 -5.47
C ALA A 837 25.65 -46.13 -5.23
N GLU A 838 26.06 -45.08 -5.94
CA GLU A 838 27.36 -44.43 -5.84
C GLU A 838 27.48 -43.51 -4.63
N LEU A 839 26.39 -43.22 -3.91
CA LEU A 839 26.45 -42.43 -2.70
C LEU A 839 26.96 -43.30 -1.55
N ASN A 840 28.24 -43.11 -1.21
CA ASN A 840 28.97 -43.81 -0.14
C ASN A 840 29.08 -45.33 -0.39
N PRO A 841 29.77 -45.76 -1.46
CA PRO A 841 29.84 -47.17 -1.83
C PRO A 841 30.48 -48.01 -0.72
N GLY A 842 29.80 -49.07 -0.29
CA GLY A 842 30.30 -50.00 0.73
C GLY A 842 30.19 -49.50 2.18
N VAL A 843 29.60 -48.33 2.43
CA VAL A 843 29.40 -47.80 3.79
C VAL A 843 27.95 -48.01 4.23
N ALA A 844 27.76 -48.78 5.30
CA ALA A 844 26.42 -49.13 5.81
C ALA A 844 25.72 -47.96 6.54
N ALA A 845 26.47 -46.96 7.00
CA ALA A 845 25.93 -45.78 7.67
C ALA A 845 25.75 -44.60 6.69
N ILE A 846 24.73 -43.77 6.93
CA ILE A 846 24.48 -42.52 6.21
C ILE A 846 24.45 -41.36 7.21
N GLY A 847 25.14 -40.27 6.88
CA GLY A 847 25.06 -39.03 7.65
C GLY A 847 23.89 -38.19 7.17
N ILE A 848 22.95 -37.87 8.04
CA ILE A 848 21.76 -37.09 7.71
C ILE A 848 21.79 -35.77 8.47
N ARG A 849 21.43 -34.68 7.78
CA ARG A 849 21.34 -33.33 8.32
C ARG A 849 19.98 -32.73 8.01
N VAL A 850 19.46 -31.99 8.98
CA VAL A 850 18.39 -31.00 8.76
C VAL A 850 18.99 -29.66 9.21
N PRO A 851 19.71 -28.95 8.32
CA PRO A 851 20.40 -27.72 8.71
C PRO A 851 19.40 -26.67 9.15
N ASP A 852 19.67 -25.92 10.22
CA ASP A 852 18.86 -24.76 10.60
C ASP A 852 19.14 -23.54 9.71
N ALA A 853 18.93 -23.72 8.41
CA ALA A 853 19.14 -22.72 7.38
C ALA A 853 17.97 -22.76 6.39
N ARG A 854 17.19 -21.67 6.35
CA ARG A 854 15.95 -21.56 5.57
C ARG A 854 16.16 -21.88 4.09
N PHE A 855 17.22 -21.36 3.48
CA PHE A 855 17.49 -21.51 2.04
C PHE A 855 17.67 -22.99 1.63
N ILE A 856 18.62 -23.72 2.23
CA ILE A 856 18.89 -25.12 1.83
C ILE A 856 17.70 -26.05 2.11
N ARG A 857 16.93 -25.81 3.19
CA ARG A 857 15.71 -26.55 3.49
C ARG A 857 14.64 -26.31 2.41
N ALA A 858 14.42 -25.05 2.02
CA ALA A 858 13.50 -24.71 0.93
C ALA A 858 13.91 -25.34 -0.41
N VAL A 859 15.21 -25.36 -0.73
CA VAL A 859 15.74 -26.03 -1.93
C VAL A 859 15.46 -27.53 -1.89
N ALA A 860 15.68 -28.19 -0.76
CA ALA A 860 15.36 -29.62 -0.61
C ALA A 860 13.85 -29.89 -0.76
N ARG A 861 12.97 -29.04 -0.21
CA ARG A 861 11.50 -29.15 -0.37
C ARG A 861 11.08 -29.01 -1.83
N GLN A 862 11.53 -27.94 -2.51
CA GLN A 862 11.17 -27.69 -3.90
C GLN A 862 11.73 -28.76 -4.85
N HIS A 863 12.93 -29.26 -4.57
CA HIS A 863 13.54 -30.36 -5.34
C HIS A 863 12.91 -31.74 -5.05
N ARG A 864 12.18 -31.89 -3.92
CA ARG A 864 11.48 -33.11 -3.49
C ARG A 864 12.39 -34.34 -3.29
N SER A 865 13.67 -34.12 -2.98
CA SER A 865 14.65 -35.19 -2.73
C SER A 865 15.76 -34.73 -1.78
N ALA A 866 16.45 -35.70 -1.17
CA ALA A 866 17.64 -35.42 -0.36
C ALA A 866 18.76 -34.82 -1.23
N LEU A 867 19.54 -33.93 -0.63
CA LEU A 867 20.70 -33.30 -1.27
C LEU A 867 21.97 -33.93 -0.73
N ALA A 868 22.80 -34.54 -1.59
CA ALA A 868 24.14 -34.97 -1.22
C ALA A 868 24.95 -33.71 -0.88
N LEU A 869 25.51 -33.66 0.34
CA LEU A 869 26.07 -32.45 0.92
C LEU A 869 27.50 -32.69 1.45
N THR A 870 28.40 -31.79 1.11
CA THR A 870 29.75 -31.70 1.68
C THR A 870 30.13 -30.25 1.87
N SER A 871 31.07 -29.95 2.78
CA SER A 871 31.65 -28.61 2.91
C SER A 871 32.24 -28.11 1.58
N ALA A 872 32.07 -26.81 1.31
CA ALA A 872 32.59 -26.10 0.15
C ALA A 872 34.05 -25.69 0.36
N ASN A 873 34.95 -26.67 0.29
CA ASN A 873 36.39 -26.49 0.36
C ASN A 873 37.08 -27.56 -0.50
N VAL A 874 38.26 -27.23 -1.04
CA VAL A 874 39.15 -28.25 -1.61
C VAL A 874 39.46 -29.27 -0.51
N SER A 875 39.44 -30.56 -0.83
CA SER A 875 39.60 -31.63 0.18
C SER A 875 40.84 -31.41 1.05
N GLY A 876 40.67 -31.34 2.38
CA GLY A 876 41.74 -31.06 3.35
C GLY A 876 42.00 -29.57 3.63
N GLY A 877 41.35 -28.65 2.90
CA GLY A 877 41.45 -27.21 3.09
C GLY A 877 40.59 -26.67 4.24
N GLN A 878 40.72 -25.36 4.52
CA GLN A 878 39.99 -24.68 5.59
C GLN A 878 38.46 -24.68 5.35
N SER A 879 37.68 -24.78 6.42
CA SER A 879 36.21 -24.70 6.37
C SER A 879 35.73 -23.30 5.96
N SER A 880 34.81 -23.24 5.00
CA SER A 880 34.33 -21.98 4.41
C SER A 880 33.10 -21.40 5.10
N VAL A 881 33.19 -20.14 5.51
CA VAL A 881 32.10 -19.37 6.15
C VAL A 881 31.66 -18.15 5.34
N ALA A 882 32.30 -17.89 4.19
CA ALA A 882 31.90 -16.89 3.21
C ALA A 882 32.19 -17.39 1.79
N VAL A 883 31.41 -16.96 0.79
CA VAL A 883 31.56 -17.41 -0.61
C VAL A 883 32.93 -17.12 -1.21
N GLN A 884 33.59 -16.06 -0.73
CA GLN A 884 34.90 -15.66 -1.23
C GLN A 884 36.01 -16.65 -0.86
N GLU A 885 35.81 -17.44 0.20
CA GLU A 885 36.81 -18.40 0.71
C GLU A 885 36.94 -19.65 -0.16
N PHE A 886 36.00 -19.88 -1.09
CA PHE A 886 36.01 -21.02 -2.00
C PHE A 886 35.81 -20.63 -3.47
N ARG A 887 36.26 -19.42 -3.86
CA ARG A 887 36.25 -18.94 -5.25
C ARG A 887 36.83 -19.95 -6.25
N ASP A 888 37.86 -20.68 -5.84
CA ASP A 888 38.51 -21.69 -6.68
C ASP A 888 37.57 -22.85 -7.08
N LEU A 889 36.47 -23.07 -6.34
CA LEU A 889 35.46 -24.09 -6.63
C LEU A 889 34.31 -23.56 -7.49
N TRP A 890 34.16 -22.24 -7.67
CA TRP A 890 33.06 -21.65 -8.45
C TRP A 890 32.99 -22.17 -9.88
N PRO A 891 34.11 -22.38 -10.62
CA PRO A 891 34.06 -22.91 -11.98
C PRO A 891 33.50 -24.33 -12.08
N ALA A 892 33.47 -25.07 -10.97
CA ALA A 892 32.94 -26.42 -10.88
C ALA A 892 31.53 -26.49 -10.26
N CYS A 893 30.94 -25.33 -9.93
CA CYS A 893 29.56 -25.18 -9.52
C CYS A 893 28.78 -24.54 -10.68
N SER A 894 27.55 -24.99 -10.96
CA SER A 894 26.71 -24.28 -11.92
C SER A 894 26.23 -22.95 -11.34
N LEU A 895 25.91 -22.94 -10.03
CA LEU A 895 25.49 -21.76 -9.29
C LEU A 895 26.10 -21.75 -7.88
N VAL A 896 26.41 -20.56 -7.39
CA VAL A 896 26.87 -20.28 -6.03
C VAL A 896 25.84 -19.36 -5.37
N PHE A 897 25.25 -19.79 -4.27
CA PHE A 897 24.29 -18.99 -3.52
C PHE A 897 24.98 -18.34 -2.33
N ASP A 898 25.02 -17.00 -2.30
CA ASP A 898 25.67 -16.18 -1.29
C ASP A 898 24.70 -15.77 -0.18
N GLY A 899 24.87 -16.37 1.00
CA GLY A 899 24.17 -16.02 2.24
C GLY A 899 24.98 -15.06 3.13
N GLY A 900 26.02 -14.42 2.61
CA GLY A 900 26.92 -13.56 3.38
C GLY A 900 27.89 -14.35 4.28
N GLN A 901 28.37 -13.67 5.32
CA GLN A 901 29.23 -14.26 6.36
C GLN A 901 28.39 -15.09 7.33
N LEU A 902 28.63 -16.40 7.41
CA LEU A 902 27.91 -17.27 8.35
C LEU A 902 28.32 -17.00 9.80
N ALA A 903 27.34 -16.87 10.69
CA ALA A 903 27.54 -16.57 12.11
C ALA A 903 28.17 -17.73 12.90
N ALA A 904 28.02 -18.97 12.41
CA ALA A 904 28.62 -20.14 13.02
C ALA A 904 30.14 -20.17 12.82
N GLY A 905 30.90 -20.44 13.89
CA GLY A 905 32.35 -20.59 13.81
C GLY A 905 32.78 -21.73 12.86
N ARG A 906 34.09 -21.85 12.59
CA ARG A 906 34.65 -22.81 11.61
C ARG A 906 34.62 -24.29 12.03
N ALA A 907 34.03 -24.61 13.19
CA ALA A 907 33.99 -25.96 13.77
C ALA A 907 33.09 -26.92 12.98
N GLY A 908 32.13 -26.41 12.20
CA GLY A 908 31.16 -27.22 11.45
C GLY A 908 30.18 -27.97 12.33
N SER A 909 29.42 -28.89 11.75
CA SER A 909 28.44 -29.70 12.49
C SER A 909 29.09 -30.72 13.42
N THR A 910 28.45 -30.99 14.56
CA THR A 910 28.81 -32.12 15.43
C THR A 910 28.31 -33.41 14.79
N VAL A 911 29.20 -34.38 14.58
CA VAL A 911 28.84 -35.67 13.96
C VAL A 911 28.60 -36.69 15.08
N ILE A 912 27.38 -37.20 15.13
CA ILE A 912 26.87 -38.07 16.20
C ILE A 912 26.52 -39.40 15.57
N ASP A 913 27.20 -40.45 16.01
CA ASP A 913 26.88 -41.82 15.63
C ASP A 913 25.80 -42.37 16.55
N LEU A 914 24.63 -42.58 15.96
CA LEU A 914 23.44 -43.14 16.61
C LEU A 914 23.10 -44.51 16.02
N THR A 915 24.02 -45.20 15.36
CA THR A 915 23.76 -46.50 14.72
C THR A 915 23.50 -47.65 15.72
N ARG A 916 23.76 -47.43 17.02
CA ARG A 916 23.67 -48.46 18.06
C ARG A 916 22.57 -48.13 19.07
N PRO A 917 21.61 -49.04 19.31
CA PRO A 917 20.58 -48.86 20.33
C PRO A 917 21.13 -48.48 21.70
N GLY A 918 20.56 -47.44 22.32
CA GLY A 918 20.89 -46.97 23.68
C GLY A 918 22.28 -46.35 23.85
N ARG A 919 23.02 -46.08 22.76
CA ARG A 919 24.41 -45.60 22.80
C ARG A 919 24.65 -44.53 21.75
N PHE A 920 25.60 -43.64 22.02
CA PHE A 920 26.08 -42.69 21.02
C PHE A 920 27.61 -42.56 21.04
N ILE A 921 28.19 -42.20 19.90
CA ILE A 921 29.62 -41.83 19.77
C ILE A 921 29.69 -40.47 19.10
N ILE A 922 30.48 -39.55 19.66
CA ILE A 922 30.81 -38.30 18.98
C ILE A 922 31.99 -38.55 18.04
N GLN A 923 31.70 -38.69 16.74
CA GLN A 923 32.71 -38.91 15.70
C GLN A 923 33.51 -37.63 15.40
N ARG A 924 32.85 -36.46 15.55
CA ARG A 924 33.49 -35.16 15.40
C ARG A 924 32.80 -34.13 16.28
N ARG A 925 33.59 -33.35 17.03
CA ARG A 925 33.11 -32.19 17.79
C ARG A 925 32.89 -31.01 16.84
N GLY A 926 31.71 -30.40 16.89
CA GLY A 926 31.34 -29.21 16.13
C GLY A 926 30.56 -28.21 16.99
N SER A 927 29.86 -27.26 16.35
CA SER A 927 29.20 -26.13 17.01
C SER A 927 28.15 -26.54 18.06
N GLY A 928 27.52 -27.72 17.91
CA GLY A 928 26.50 -28.22 18.85
C GLY A 928 27.03 -29.16 19.94
N PHE A 929 28.35 -29.35 20.09
CA PHE A 929 28.91 -30.40 20.94
C PHE A 929 28.48 -30.34 22.42
N ALA A 930 28.53 -29.15 23.03
CA ALA A 930 28.20 -29.02 24.46
C ALA A 930 26.71 -29.35 24.72
N HIS A 931 25.82 -28.81 23.89
CA HIS A 931 24.38 -29.03 24.01
C HIS A 931 24.02 -30.51 23.80
N VAL A 932 24.55 -31.16 22.76
CA VAL A 932 24.19 -32.55 22.48
C VAL A 932 24.70 -33.52 23.54
N MET A 933 25.86 -33.25 24.13
CA MET A 933 26.36 -34.06 25.26
C MET A 933 25.40 -34.01 26.44
N GLN A 934 24.92 -32.81 26.77
CA GLN A 934 23.94 -32.62 27.83
C GLN A 934 22.63 -33.34 27.51
N LEU A 935 22.08 -33.08 26.31
CA LEU A 935 20.79 -33.63 25.87
C LEU A 935 20.78 -35.17 25.86
N LEU A 936 21.78 -35.79 25.22
CA LEU A 936 21.82 -37.24 25.07
C LEU A 936 22.04 -37.97 26.39
N GLN A 937 22.79 -37.37 27.33
CA GLN A 937 23.11 -38.02 28.61
C GLN A 937 22.09 -37.73 29.70
N GLU A 938 21.59 -36.49 29.79
CA GLU A 938 20.72 -36.06 30.90
C GLU A 938 19.25 -36.29 30.60
N LYS A 939 18.78 -36.00 29.37
CA LYS A 939 17.37 -36.17 29.00
C LYS A 939 17.05 -37.58 28.49
N TYR A 940 17.92 -38.13 27.65
CA TYR A 940 17.69 -39.41 26.97
C TYR A 940 18.49 -40.59 27.54
N GLU A 941 19.30 -40.35 28.58
CA GLU A 941 20.09 -41.37 29.29
C GLU A 941 20.93 -42.29 28.38
N LEU A 942 21.31 -41.82 27.20
CA LEU A 942 22.10 -42.60 26.25
C LEU A 942 23.54 -42.73 26.75
N ARG A 943 24.09 -43.94 26.61
CA ARG A 943 25.46 -44.21 27.04
C ARG A 943 26.46 -43.72 25.99
N HIS A 944 27.21 -42.67 26.33
CA HIS A 944 28.35 -42.24 25.53
C HIS A 944 29.43 -43.32 25.52
N LEU A 945 29.77 -43.82 24.34
CA LEU A 945 30.94 -44.66 24.15
C LEU A 945 32.11 -43.74 23.82
N LEU A 946 33.13 -43.71 24.69
CA LEU A 946 34.40 -43.04 24.40
C LEU A 946 34.97 -43.69 23.14
N GLY A 947 34.92 -42.97 22.02
CA GLY A 947 35.49 -43.44 20.78
C GLY A 947 36.96 -43.79 21.00
N SER A 948 37.35 -44.99 20.62
CA SER A 948 38.75 -45.31 20.35
C SER A 948 39.23 -44.38 19.24
N HIS A 949 39.99 -43.35 19.60
CA HIS A 949 40.65 -42.41 18.68
C HIS A 949 42.11 -42.87 18.41
N PRO A 950 42.81 -42.36 17.36
CA PRO A 950 42.44 -41.24 16.47
C PRO A 950 42.75 -41.42 14.94
N VAL A 951 42.38 -40.37 14.17
CA VAL A 951 43.05 -39.76 12.98
C VAL A 951 42.46 -39.97 11.55
N GLU A 952 42.14 -38.80 10.94
CA GLU A 952 42.04 -38.35 9.51
C GLU A 952 40.81 -38.53 8.58
#